data_AF-A0A6C0L934-F1
#
_entry.id   AF-A0A6C0L934-F1
#
_cell.length_a   1.000
_cell.length_b   1.000
_cell.length_c   1.000
_cell.angle_alpha   90.00
_cell.angle_beta   90.00
_cell.angle_gamma   90.00
#
_symmetry.space_group_name_H-M   'P 1'
#
loop_
_entity.id
_entity.type
_entity.pdbx_description
1 polymer ?
#
loop_
_entity_poly.entity_id
_entity_poly.type
_entity_poly.pdbx_seq_one_letter_code
_entity_poly.pdbx_strand_id
1 'polypeptide(L)'
;MPQNVLAETELRHLAAIPWQMISPSANSPIIGIYQDSLLGSYRFTRPNVKFSHKDAMNLLMMFDKVDPKPFLELRDSKQDITSFDVLSQILSPITLKYKTKLFEEEEDANTSNNVLEIRNGKYIRGQMEKSVLASTTKGIIHRVCNDYGNMQASHFIDDLQNVVTEYMKTSSFSVGISDLIANKTTQDKIIQVIAEKKHDVQTLIEKIHLGIFENNTAQSNMMEFEGKVNNILNDANNQAGSIGRKSLSKTNRFVMIVDSGSKGTPINISQMISCLGQTNVDGKRIPYGFDSRTLPHFSKFDDSPSARGFIENSYISGLTAPELFFHAMGGRIGLIDTAVKTSQTGYIQRRLIKGLEDLKVEYDMTVRNNKGKIIQFAYGDDGFDSTRGENQSVPLVSMTTEEIYLHYDIAGINDEHNNLLNIYSKGTQSRLKKQRAATKEICQKYIDKMIEARKNVIESVFNNKNDNNVTVPVSFQNIIANAQGQLNLNSNSIVDITPLEAFELVEEYFNKLQRLTYVQPKSLFEVLYFYYLNPKDLLVNKRFHRAGLIMMLENVVLRYKQAIVHPGEMVGVIAGQSIGEPTTQLTLNTFHLAGVSSKSNVTRGVPRIEEILRLTKNPKHPSLTVHLKQIDEAEQDKATKYANMLQHTKLVDVIKSVQICFDPNDKTTTVVDDRILMEQFYEFEDMMEDCLESELDTNVQKSKWIIRLELDADSLLDKNITMDDIHFAITNSHGNDISCVYSDYNANNLVFRIRLNSSIFNKSKKQKGIADTLDQSDEIYMLRNFQEALLNNIVLRGINGIDNVNPRKLKNNVSRDEGKYVAKDVWVLDTTGSNLMEILAMDFIDANRTYSNDIKEIFDVLGIEAARQIIYNEFFEVMEFSGVYINYHHLSLLCDRMTSTKGMVSIFRSGILNDDIGPLSKATFEVHTEVLLDASRHADFDHMRGVSANVMMGQMGVFGTGCFQLVLDMEKMRDLEDQPVDTTDSNKEIEKMFGKMDDQTDVCSKNNIEINNNLAAIKPVDNDECTDDNYDIGF
;
A
#
# COMPACT_ATOMS: atom_id res chain seq x y z
N MET A 1 0.34 -3.84 -37.74
CA MET A 1 0.35 -2.58 -38.52
C MET A 1 -1.07 -2.06 -38.59
N PRO A 2 -1.33 -0.79 -38.24
CA PRO A 2 -2.63 -0.16 -38.50
C PRO A 2 -2.95 -0.23 -39.99
N GLN A 3 -4.19 -0.57 -40.34
CA GLN A 3 -4.62 -0.75 -41.74
C GLN A 3 -5.21 0.55 -42.34
N ASN A 4 -5.48 1.56 -41.51
CA ASN A 4 -6.05 2.84 -41.92
C ASN A 4 -5.30 3.99 -41.24
N VAL A 5 -5.21 5.12 -41.93
CA VAL A 5 -4.60 6.38 -41.46
C VAL A 5 -5.21 6.87 -40.15
N LEU A 6 -6.53 6.67 -39.94
CA LEU A 6 -7.19 7.02 -38.68
C LEU A 6 -6.60 6.23 -37.50
N ALA A 7 -6.52 4.90 -37.64
CA ALA A 7 -5.94 4.04 -36.61
C ALA A 7 -4.44 4.29 -36.42
N GLU A 8 -3.71 4.60 -37.50
CA GLU A 8 -2.30 4.99 -37.41
C GLU A 8 -2.12 6.28 -36.60
N THR A 9 -2.98 7.27 -36.86
CA THR A 9 -2.96 8.57 -36.17
C THR A 9 -3.29 8.40 -34.69
N GLU A 10 -4.30 7.57 -34.37
CA GLU A 10 -4.67 7.24 -33.00
C GLU A 10 -3.51 6.59 -32.23
N LEU A 11 -2.85 5.59 -32.83
CA LEU A 11 -1.67 4.95 -32.23
C LEU A 11 -0.49 5.91 -32.06
N ARG A 12 -0.26 6.82 -33.02
CA ARG A 12 0.83 7.80 -32.97
C ARG A 12 0.66 8.83 -31.85
N HIS A 13 -0.58 9.25 -31.58
CA HIS A 13 -0.85 10.33 -30.62
C HIS A 13 -1.28 9.85 -29.24
N LEU A 14 -1.87 8.66 -29.10
CA LEU A 14 -2.33 8.14 -27.80
C LEU A 14 -1.42 7.02 -27.27
N ALA A 15 -1.23 5.96 -28.07
CA ALA A 15 -0.54 4.75 -27.62
C ALA A 15 0.98 4.78 -27.82
N ALA A 16 1.54 5.84 -28.41
CA ALA A 16 2.97 5.91 -28.63
C ALA A 16 3.73 5.98 -27.30
N ILE A 17 4.88 5.29 -27.27
CA ILE A 17 5.71 5.08 -26.08
C ILE A 17 6.02 6.39 -25.31
N PRO A 18 6.37 7.53 -25.95
CA PRO A 18 6.63 8.76 -25.22
C PRO A 18 5.43 9.24 -24.39
N TRP A 19 4.20 9.05 -24.87
CA TRP A 19 2.99 9.45 -24.15
C TRP A 19 2.68 8.54 -22.96
N GLN A 20 3.23 7.32 -22.95
CA GLN A 20 3.02 6.29 -21.93
C GLN A 20 4.15 6.21 -20.89
N MET A 21 5.00 7.24 -20.80
CA MET A 21 6.14 7.22 -19.86
C MET A 21 5.72 7.23 -18.39
N ILE A 22 4.67 7.98 -18.04
CA ILE A 22 4.15 8.06 -16.67
C ILE A 22 2.94 7.14 -16.55
N SER A 23 2.97 6.22 -15.58
CA SER A 23 1.85 5.35 -15.28
C SER A 23 0.69 6.14 -14.65
N PRO A 24 -0.56 5.90 -15.06
CA PRO A 24 -1.71 6.33 -14.28
C PRO A 24 -1.87 5.55 -12.96
N SER A 25 -1.28 4.34 -12.83
CA SER A 25 -1.50 3.48 -11.64
C SER A 25 -0.90 4.07 -10.36
N ALA A 26 0.37 4.48 -10.42
CA ALA A 26 1.14 5.00 -9.29
C ALA A 26 1.66 6.44 -9.48
N ASN A 27 1.26 7.08 -10.58
CA ASN A 27 1.71 8.42 -11.00
C ASN A 27 3.24 8.51 -11.10
N SER A 28 3.88 7.41 -11.47
CA SER A 28 5.34 7.25 -11.50
C SER A 28 5.81 6.88 -12.91
N PRO A 29 7.06 7.23 -13.28
CA PRO A 29 7.64 6.77 -14.54
C PRO A 29 7.70 5.24 -14.59
N ILE A 30 7.10 4.64 -15.63
CA ILE A 30 7.26 3.21 -15.95
C ILE A 30 8.51 3.01 -16.79
N ILE A 31 8.74 3.94 -17.73
CA ILE A 31 9.90 3.92 -18.60
C ILE A 31 11.04 4.65 -17.90
N GLY A 32 12.19 3.98 -17.85
CA GLY A 32 13.35 4.48 -17.15
C GLY A 32 14.63 3.77 -17.59
N ILE A 33 15.70 4.03 -16.85
CA ILE A 33 17.02 3.49 -17.13
C ILE A 33 17.27 2.30 -16.20
N TYR A 34 17.57 1.14 -16.78
CA TYR A 34 17.73 -0.12 -16.08
C TYR A 34 19.07 -0.79 -16.39
N GLN A 35 19.41 -1.82 -15.62
CA GLN A 35 20.55 -2.72 -15.85
C GLN A 35 21.87 -1.96 -16.08
N ASP A 36 22.56 -2.22 -17.19
CA ASP A 36 23.89 -1.72 -17.50
C ASP A 36 23.92 -0.21 -17.64
N SER A 37 22.90 0.39 -18.24
CA SER A 37 22.79 1.86 -18.37
C SER A 37 22.63 2.52 -16.99
N LEU A 38 21.94 1.88 -16.05
CA LEU A 38 21.79 2.41 -14.69
C LEU A 38 23.10 2.28 -13.90
N LEU A 39 23.73 1.10 -13.97
CA LEU A 39 25.03 0.85 -13.35
C LEU A 39 26.11 1.78 -13.92
N GLY A 40 26.11 1.96 -15.23
CA GLY A 40 27.01 2.86 -15.95
C GLY A 40 26.79 4.31 -15.54
N SER A 41 25.54 4.77 -15.41
CA SER A 41 25.21 6.10 -14.90
C SER A 41 25.75 6.32 -13.48
N TYR A 42 25.60 5.32 -12.61
CA TYR A 42 26.13 5.33 -11.25
C TYR A 42 27.66 5.37 -11.20
N ARG A 43 28.35 4.71 -12.13
CA ARG A 43 29.82 4.78 -12.28
C ARG A 43 30.29 6.11 -12.85
N PHE A 44 29.56 6.62 -13.84
CA PHE A 44 29.89 7.84 -14.56
C PHE A 44 29.84 9.07 -13.63
N THR A 45 28.92 9.06 -12.66
CA THR A 45 28.70 10.16 -11.69
C THR A 45 29.51 10.06 -10.41
N ARG A 46 30.59 9.27 -10.41
CA ARG A 46 31.52 9.19 -9.27
C ARG A 46 32.34 10.46 -9.14
N PRO A 47 32.78 10.80 -7.91
CA PRO A 47 33.72 11.91 -7.74
C PRO A 47 35.02 11.62 -8.49
N ASN A 48 35.62 12.68 -9.05
CA ASN A 48 36.93 12.66 -9.73
C ASN A 48 37.00 11.87 -11.05
N VAL A 49 35.87 11.59 -11.71
CA VAL A 49 35.89 11.07 -13.09
C VAL A 49 36.20 12.23 -14.04
N LYS A 50 37.33 12.10 -14.75
CA LYS A 50 37.86 13.10 -15.66
C LYS A 50 38.09 12.49 -17.04
N PHE A 51 37.89 13.29 -18.07
CA PHE A 51 38.04 12.89 -19.47
C PHE A 51 39.00 13.81 -20.20
N SER A 52 39.73 13.24 -21.16
CA SER A 52 40.41 14.07 -22.15
C SER A 52 39.39 14.68 -23.09
N HIS A 53 39.78 15.75 -23.79
CA HIS A 53 38.93 16.41 -24.78
C HIS A 53 38.47 15.44 -25.89
N LYS A 54 39.34 14.50 -26.28
CA LYS A 54 39.01 13.50 -27.30
C LYS A 54 37.98 12.50 -26.79
N ASP A 55 38.14 12.04 -25.55
CA ASP A 55 37.20 11.10 -24.94
C ASP A 55 35.83 11.76 -24.76
N ALA A 56 35.79 13.02 -24.31
CA ALA A 56 34.54 13.78 -24.19
C ALA A 56 33.84 13.98 -25.55
N MET A 57 34.59 14.26 -26.62
CA MET A 57 34.04 14.35 -27.98
C MET A 57 33.48 13.00 -28.46
N ASN A 58 34.19 11.90 -28.19
CA ASN A 58 33.72 10.57 -28.57
C ASN A 58 32.44 10.19 -27.82
N LEU A 59 32.36 10.50 -26.51
CA LEU A 59 31.17 10.26 -25.71
C LEU A 59 29.95 11.04 -26.24
N LEU A 60 30.15 12.28 -26.68
CA LEU A 60 29.09 13.13 -27.20
C LEU A 60 28.82 12.97 -28.71
N MET A 61 29.49 12.05 -29.38
CA MET A 61 29.42 11.93 -30.85
C MET A 61 28.04 11.55 -31.38
N MET A 62 27.24 10.86 -30.56
CA MET A 62 25.86 10.46 -30.89
C MET A 62 24.81 11.51 -30.47
N PHE A 63 25.22 12.62 -29.84
CA PHE A 63 24.30 13.67 -29.44
C PHE A 63 24.24 14.78 -30.50
N ASP A 64 23.04 15.09 -30.99
CA ASP A 64 22.86 15.99 -32.13
C ASP A 64 23.11 17.48 -31.78
N LYS A 65 23.02 17.87 -30.50
CA LYS A 65 23.00 19.29 -30.07
C LYS A 65 24.17 19.68 -29.16
N VAL A 66 25.39 19.27 -29.51
CA VAL A 66 26.59 19.60 -28.71
C VAL A 66 26.90 21.11 -28.76
N ASP A 67 26.98 21.78 -27.60
CA ASP A 67 27.56 23.13 -27.51
C ASP A 67 29.07 23.04 -27.21
N PRO A 68 29.94 23.46 -28.15
CA PRO A 68 31.39 23.39 -27.95
C PRO A 68 31.94 24.49 -27.02
N LYS A 69 31.21 25.59 -26.77
CA LYS A 69 31.74 26.76 -26.04
C LYS A 69 32.27 26.44 -24.63
N PRO A 70 31.53 25.69 -23.77
CA PRO A 70 32.00 25.38 -22.42
C PRO A 70 33.28 24.54 -22.43
N PHE A 71 33.40 23.60 -23.39
CA PHE A 71 34.59 22.76 -23.53
C PHE A 71 35.79 23.53 -24.06
N LEU A 72 35.58 24.56 -24.90
CA LEU A 72 36.64 25.43 -25.38
C LEU A 72 37.19 26.32 -24.25
N GLU A 73 36.33 26.86 -23.38
CA GLU A 73 36.75 27.65 -22.21
C GLU A 73 37.55 26.80 -21.20
N LEU A 74 37.13 25.55 -20.98
CA LEU A 74 37.86 24.58 -20.15
C LEU A 74 39.21 24.19 -20.77
N ARG A 75 39.26 24.05 -22.09
CA ARG A 75 40.51 23.79 -22.83
C ARG A 75 41.50 24.94 -22.68
N ASP A 76 41.02 26.17 -22.86
CA ASP A 76 41.85 27.38 -22.82
C ASP A 76 42.37 27.65 -21.39
N SER A 77 41.63 27.22 -20.38
CA SER A 77 42.05 27.22 -18.96
C SER A 77 42.87 26.00 -18.52
N LYS A 78 43.19 25.06 -19.43
CA LYS A 78 43.91 23.79 -19.17
C LYS A 78 43.28 22.93 -18.07
N GLN A 79 41.95 22.94 -17.95
CA GLN A 79 41.21 22.09 -17.02
C GLN A 79 40.74 20.82 -17.70
N ASP A 80 40.71 19.71 -16.94
CA ASP A 80 40.14 18.44 -17.42
C ASP A 80 38.61 18.53 -17.43
N ILE A 81 37.98 17.94 -18.44
CA ILE A 81 36.51 17.87 -18.53
C ILE A 81 36.01 16.83 -17.53
N THR A 82 35.04 17.20 -16.70
CA THR A 82 34.43 16.26 -15.74
C THR A 82 33.26 15.50 -16.37
N SER A 83 32.89 14.37 -15.77
CA SER A 83 31.67 13.65 -16.20
C SER A 83 30.40 14.50 -16.07
N PHE A 84 30.36 15.41 -15.10
CA PHE A 84 29.23 16.31 -14.89
C PHE A 84 29.10 17.37 -16.00
N ASP A 85 30.21 17.82 -16.58
CA ASP A 85 30.20 18.74 -17.73
C ASP A 85 29.61 18.07 -18.98
N VAL A 86 29.89 16.78 -19.19
CA VAL A 86 29.31 15.98 -20.27
C VAL A 86 27.80 15.81 -20.07
N LEU A 87 27.36 15.48 -18.85
CA LEU A 87 25.92 15.34 -18.53
C LEU A 87 25.14 16.65 -18.67
N SER A 88 25.78 17.78 -18.36
CA SER A 88 25.17 19.10 -18.47
C SER A 88 24.78 19.47 -19.89
N GLN A 89 25.35 18.83 -20.92
CA GLN A 89 24.98 19.05 -22.33
C GLN A 89 23.65 18.38 -22.69
N ILE A 90 23.34 17.25 -22.08
CA ILE A 90 22.16 16.42 -22.39
C ILE A 90 20.94 16.88 -21.59
N LEU A 91 21.17 17.53 -20.44
CA LEU A 91 20.10 17.93 -19.54
C LEU A 91 19.31 19.12 -20.07
N SER A 92 17.99 19.01 -19.97
CA SER A 92 17.09 20.15 -20.11
C SER A 92 17.34 21.17 -18.98
N PRO A 93 16.92 22.45 -19.13
CA PRO A 93 17.17 23.50 -18.14
C PRO A 93 16.33 23.34 -16.84
N ILE A 94 16.43 22.19 -16.18
CA ILE A 94 15.79 21.87 -14.90
C ILE A 94 16.64 22.40 -13.74
N THR A 95 15.99 22.65 -12.60
CA THR A 95 16.65 22.99 -11.34
C THR A 95 16.15 22.07 -10.23
N LEU A 96 17.05 21.29 -9.63
CA LEU A 96 16.73 20.30 -8.59
C LEU A 96 17.79 20.31 -7.50
N LYS A 97 17.36 20.22 -6.24
CA LYS A 97 18.26 20.08 -5.08
C LYS A 97 17.64 19.22 -3.99
N TYR A 98 18.17 18.03 -3.74
CA TYR A 98 17.71 17.16 -2.65
C TYR A 98 18.75 16.08 -2.26
N LYS A 99 18.57 15.47 -1.09
CA LYS A 99 19.41 14.39 -0.56
C LYS A 99 19.03 13.03 -1.18
N THR A 100 20.00 12.26 -1.67
CA THR A 100 19.76 10.91 -2.23
C THR A 100 19.60 9.86 -1.14
N LYS A 101 19.25 8.61 -1.49
CA LYS A 101 19.09 7.52 -0.50
C LYS A 101 20.40 7.06 0.12
N LEU A 102 21.52 7.30 -0.54
CA LEU A 102 22.86 6.96 -0.07
C LEU A 102 23.43 8.00 0.91
N PHE A 103 22.69 9.10 1.17
CA PHE A 103 23.10 10.11 2.13
C PHE A 103 22.96 9.60 3.56
N GLU A 104 24.08 9.47 4.27
CA GLU A 104 24.11 9.12 5.70
C GLU A 104 23.96 10.40 6.56
N GLU A 105 23.29 10.31 7.72
CA GLU A 105 23.03 11.50 8.56
C GLU A 105 24.29 12.16 9.11
N GLU A 106 25.40 11.42 9.18
CA GLU A 106 26.72 11.89 9.60
C GLU A 106 27.46 12.68 8.51
N GLU A 107 26.98 12.66 7.25
CA GLU A 107 27.63 13.37 6.14
C GLU A 107 27.23 14.85 6.06
N ASP A 108 28.18 15.70 5.67
CA ASP A 108 27.92 17.12 5.41
C ASP A 108 27.11 17.33 4.12
N ALA A 109 25.87 17.83 4.26
CA ALA A 109 24.97 18.09 3.12
C ALA A 109 25.52 19.11 2.09
N ASN A 110 26.44 19.98 2.50
CA ASN A 110 26.99 21.02 1.64
C ASN A 110 28.11 20.52 0.71
N THR A 111 28.79 19.44 1.06
CA THR A 111 29.97 18.94 0.34
C THR A 111 29.79 17.52 -0.19
N SER A 112 28.90 16.72 0.40
CA SER A 112 28.68 15.33 -0.03
C SER A 112 28.19 15.23 -1.48
N ASN A 113 28.70 14.23 -2.21
CA ASN A 113 28.23 13.84 -3.54
C ASN A 113 26.92 13.04 -3.50
N ASN A 114 26.42 12.70 -2.30
CA ASN A 114 25.12 12.09 -2.08
C ASN A 114 23.98 13.14 -2.01
N VAL A 115 24.26 14.38 -2.41
CA VAL A 115 23.26 15.42 -2.63
C VAL A 115 23.22 15.73 -4.12
N LEU A 116 22.06 15.54 -4.74
CA LEU A 116 21.84 15.92 -6.13
C LEU A 116 21.63 17.43 -6.22
N GLU A 117 22.41 18.08 -7.07
CA GLU A 117 22.30 19.50 -7.33
C GLU A 117 22.44 19.80 -8.82
N ILE A 118 21.34 20.20 -9.44
CA ILE A 118 21.24 20.63 -10.84
C ILE A 118 20.70 22.05 -10.84
N ARG A 119 21.36 22.97 -11.55
CA ARG A 119 20.92 24.37 -11.67
C ARG A 119 20.83 24.78 -13.13
N ASN A 120 19.63 25.09 -13.60
CA ASN A 120 19.37 25.52 -14.97
C ASN A 120 20.06 24.60 -16.02
N GLY A 121 19.89 23.28 -15.86
CA GLY A 121 20.50 22.26 -16.74
C GLY A 121 21.97 21.93 -16.47
N LYS A 122 22.69 22.72 -15.65
CA LYS A 122 24.07 22.39 -15.24
C LYS A 122 24.05 21.40 -14.08
N TYR A 123 24.61 20.22 -14.31
CA TYR A 123 24.80 19.20 -13.28
C TYR A 123 26.05 19.52 -12.46
N ILE A 124 25.88 19.83 -11.18
CA ILE A 124 26.99 20.28 -10.32
C ILE A 124 27.58 19.09 -9.56
N ARG A 125 26.71 18.29 -8.94
CA ARG A 125 27.08 17.12 -8.12
C ARG A 125 25.87 16.20 -7.92
N GLY A 126 26.14 14.98 -7.48
CA GLY A 126 25.12 13.98 -7.22
C GLY A 126 25.43 12.67 -7.94
N GLN A 127 25.41 11.56 -7.22
CA GLN A 127 25.51 10.25 -7.85
C GLN A 127 24.15 9.78 -8.37
N MET A 128 24.09 9.33 -9.64
CA MET A 128 22.87 8.84 -10.26
C MET A 128 22.58 7.40 -9.84
N GLU A 129 21.68 7.24 -8.87
CA GLU A 129 21.07 5.96 -8.49
C GLU A 129 19.66 5.82 -9.06
N LYS A 130 19.05 4.64 -8.93
CA LYS A 130 17.66 4.37 -9.36
C LYS A 130 16.66 5.45 -8.90
N SER A 131 16.83 5.92 -7.66
CA SER A 131 15.94 6.94 -7.06
C SER A 131 16.07 8.31 -7.75
N VAL A 132 17.25 8.67 -8.26
CA VAL A 132 17.46 9.97 -8.90
C VAL A 132 16.81 10.03 -10.27
N LEU A 133 16.78 8.91 -10.99
CA LEU A 133 16.23 8.87 -12.35
C LEU A 133 14.71 8.62 -12.35
N ALA A 134 14.24 7.62 -11.62
CA ALA A 134 12.88 7.10 -11.75
C ALA A 134 11.96 7.40 -10.56
N SER A 135 12.41 8.12 -9.51
CA SER A 135 11.55 8.39 -8.36
C SER A 135 10.34 9.27 -8.71
N THR A 136 9.20 8.94 -8.12
CA THR A 136 7.98 9.75 -8.21
C THR A 136 8.25 11.15 -7.67
N THR A 137 7.77 12.17 -8.38
CA THR A 137 7.98 13.58 -8.09
C THR A 137 9.44 14.03 -8.23
N LYS A 138 10.41 13.48 -7.51
CA LYS A 138 11.78 14.04 -7.49
C LYS A 138 12.69 13.58 -8.64
N GLY A 139 12.31 12.50 -9.33
CA GLY A 139 13.12 11.90 -10.38
C GLY A 139 13.30 12.83 -11.59
N ILE A 140 14.50 12.80 -12.18
CA ILE A 140 14.84 13.61 -13.36
C ILE A 140 13.88 13.33 -14.51
N ILE A 141 13.56 12.05 -14.78
CA ILE A 141 12.69 11.67 -15.90
C ILE A 141 11.27 12.23 -15.70
N HIS A 142 10.71 12.08 -14.49
CA HIS A 142 9.39 12.61 -14.17
C HIS A 142 9.37 14.15 -14.30
N ARG A 143 10.42 14.82 -13.81
CA ARG A 143 10.52 16.28 -13.88
C ARG A 143 10.63 16.81 -15.29
N VAL A 144 11.47 16.21 -16.12
CA VAL A 144 11.60 16.60 -17.53
C VAL A 144 10.28 16.37 -18.26
N CYS A 145 9.60 15.25 -17.99
CA CYS A 145 8.29 14.94 -18.58
C CYS A 145 7.22 15.98 -18.22
N ASN A 146 7.12 16.34 -16.94
CA ASN A 146 6.13 17.32 -16.49
C ASN A 146 6.50 18.75 -16.92
N ASP A 147 7.76 19.18 -16.78
CA ASP A 147 8.14 20.56 -17.04
C ASP A 147 8.34 20.87 -18.54
N TYR A 148 8.95 19.96 -19.30
CA TYR A 148 9.35 20.19 -20.70
C TYR A 148 8.60 19.30 -21.70
N GLY A 149 7.79 18.36 -21.22
CA GLY A 149 6.98 17.47 -22.04
C GLY A 149 7.62 16.11 -22.30
N ASN A 150 6.79 15.19 -22.78
CA ASN A 150 7.14 13.78 -22.90
C ASN A 150 8.25 13.50 -23.92
N MET A 151 8.23 14.19 -25.06
CA MET A 151 9.25 13.99 -26.11
C MET A 151 10.66 14.34 -25.62
N GLN A 152 10.79 15.43 -24.85
CA GLN A 152 12.07 15.85 -24.31
C GLN A 152 12.64 14.85 -23.31
N ALA A 153 11.79 14.22 -22.50
CA ALA A 153 12.21 13.16 -21.59
C ALA A 153 12.59 11.86 -22.33
N SER A 154 11.94 11.53 -23.46
CA SER A 154 12.37 10.42 -24.33
C SER A 154 13.78 10.67 -24.88
N HIS A 155 14.03 11.85 -25.46
CA HIS A 155 15.35 12.21 -25.97
C HIS A 155 16.42 12.15 -24.88
N PHE A 156 16.11 12.63 -23.67
CA PHE A 156 17.02 12.53 -22.53
C PHE A 156 17.42 11.08 -22.20
N ILE A 157 16.46 10.14 -22.26
CA ILE A 157 16.74 8.72 -22.01
C ILE A 157 17.69 8.17 -23.08
N ASP A 158 17.41 8.43 -24.35
CA ASP A 158 18.21 7.96 -25.48
C ASP A 158 19.64 8.53 -25.42
N ASP A 159 19.77 9.84 -25.21
CA ASP A 159 21.06 10.54 -25.12
C ASP A 159 21.89 10.04 -23.94
N LEU A 160 21.27 9.84 -22.77
CA LEU A 160 21.95 9.32 -21.60
C LEU A 160 22.40 7.87 -21.81
N GLN A 161 21.58 7.03 -22.45
CA GLN A 161 21.96 5.66 -22.80
C GLN A 161 23.13 5.64 -23.78
N ASN A 162 23.12 6.50 -24.81
CA ASN A 162 24.21 6.58 -25.78
C ASN A 162 25.55 6.93 -25.10
N VAL A 163 25.58 7.97 -24.25
CA VAL A 163 26.80 8.37 -23.53
C VAL A 163 27.28 7.29 -22.57
N VAL A 164 26.37 6.70 -21.79
CA VAL A 164 26.72 5.74 -20.75
C VAL A 164 27.18 4.40 -21.34
N THR A 165 26.54 3.94 -22.42
CA THR A 165 26.95 2.69 -23.08
C THR A 165 28.32 2.83 -23.70
N GLU A 166 28.65 3.96 -24.31
CA GLU A 166 30.00 4.23 -24.82
C GLU A 166 31.02 4.29 -23.69
N TYR A 167 30.70 4.96 -22.58
CA TYR A 167 31.55 4.97 -21.39
C TYR A 167 31.76 3.56 -20.79
N MET A 168 30.74 2.70 -20.82
CA MET A 168 30.84 1.33 -20.31
C MET A 168 31.77 0.46 -21.15
N LYS A 169 31.87 0.70 -22.46
CA LYS A 169 32.87 0.02 -23.32
C LYS A 169 34.29 0.33 -22.86
N THR A 170 34.60 1.60 -22.60
CA THR A 170 35.94 2.00 -22.13
C THR A 170 36.19 1.56 -20.69
N SER A 171 35.21 1.73 -19.81
CA SER A 171 35.40 1.52 -18.36
C SER A 171 35.33 0.07 -17.93
N SER A 172 34.77 -0.83 -18.77
CA SER A 172 34.59 -2.28 -18.60
C SER A 172 34.00 -2.69 -17.23
N PHE A 173 33.00 -3.58 -17.20
CA PHE A 173 32.43 -4.05 -15.93
C PHE A 173 32.25 -5.57 -15.97
N SER A 174 32.73 -6.25 -14.92
CA SER A 174 32.61 -7.70 -14.81
C SER A 174 32.71 -8.11 -13.35
N VAL A 175 31.84 -9.04 -12.93
CA VAL A 175 31.74 -9.55 -11.56
C VAL A 175 32.37 -10.93 -11.47
N GLY A 176 33.05 -11.22 -10.37
CA GLY A 176 33.65 -12.54 -10.15
C GLY A 176 33.45 -13.07 -8.74
N ILE A 177 33.87 -14.32 -8.52
CA ILE A 177 33.78 -14.96 -7.21
C ILE A 177 34.62 -14.25 -6.14
N SER A 178 35.69 -13.58 -6.54
CA SER A 178 36.56 -12.81 -5.64
C SER A 178 35.85 -11.64 -4.96
N ASP A 179 34.74 -11.16 -5.52
CA ASP A 179 33.94 -10.09 -4.90
C ASP A 179 33.07 -10.59 -3.73
N LEU A 180 32.89 -11.91 -3.59
CA LEU A 180 32.09 -12.52 -2.53
C LEU A 180 32.94 -13.08 -1.37
N ILE A 181 34.26 -13.07 -1.52
CA ILE A 181 35.16 -13.61 -0.49
C ILE A 181 35.33 -12.57 0.61
N ALA A 182 34.84 -12.89 1.81
CA ALA A 182 35.05 -12.08 2.99
C ALA A 182 36.42 -12.36 3.65
N ASN A 183 36.92 -11.39 4.41
CA ASN A 183 38.12 -11.58 5.24
C ASN A 183 37.85 -12.60 6.35
N LYS A 184 38.87 -13.37 6.74
CA LYS A 184 38.77 -14.36 7.84
C LYS A 184 38.23 -13.75 9.14
N THR A 185 38.69 -12.56 9.49
CA THR A 185 38.22 -11.83 10.68
C THR A 185 36.72 -11.52 10.62
N THR A 186 36.17 -11.27 9.43
CA THR A 186 34.73 -11.08 9.23
C THR A 186 34.00 -12.42 9.34
N GLN A 187 34.55 -13.48 8.74
CA GLN A 187 33.95 -14.81 8.79
C GLN A 187 33.86 -15.35 10.22
N ASP A 188 34.93 -15.18 11.02
CA ASP A 188 34.95 -15.58 12.43
C ASP A 188 33.88 -14.82 13.24
N LYS A 189 33.71 -13.51 12.98
CA LYS A 189 32.65 -12.70 13.59
C LYS A 189 31.25 -13.19 13.20
N ILE A 190 31.04 -13.54 11.93
CA ILE A 190 29.75 -14.07 11.45
C ILE A 190 29.44 -15.39 12.17
N ILE A 191 30.41 -16.30 12.26
CA ILE A 191 30.25 -17.60 12.96
C ILE A 191 29.95 -17.37 14.45
N GLN A 192 30.64 -16.42 15.09
CA GLN A 192 30.42 -16.09 16.49
C GLN A 192 28.98 -15.61 16.75
N VAL A 193 28.46 -14.70 15.91
CA VAL A 193 27.08 -14.20 16.02
C VAL A 193 26.07 -15.33 15.83
N ILE A 194 26.28 -16.22 14.85
CA ILE A 194 25.38 -17.35 14.62
C ILE A 194 25.41 -18.32 15.81
N ALA A 195 26.58 -18.58 16.39
CA ALA A 195 26.73 -19.45 17.55
C ALA A 195 26.04 -18.88 18.80
N GLU A 196 26.18 -17.57 19.04
CA GLU A 196 25.50 -16.85 20.12
C GLU A 196 23.96 -16.98 20.00
N LYS A 197 23.41 -16.70 18.83
CA LYS A 197 21.95 -16.80 18.59
C LYS A 197 21.43 -18.24 18.66
N LYS A 198 22.24 -19.23 18.27
CA LYS A 198 21.89 -20.65 18.47
C LYS A 198 21.84 -21.01 19.96
N HIS A 199 22.75 -20.46 20.75
CA HIS A 199 22.72 -20.62 22.21
C HIS A 199 21.47 -19.99 22.81
N ASP A 200 21.05 -18.80 22.37
CA ASP A 200 19.80 -18.18 22.80
C ASP A 200 18.59 -19.08 22.54
N VAL A 201 18.49 -19.69 21.35
CA VAL A 201 17.40 -20.64 21.04
C VAL A 201 17.46 -21.86 21.95
N GLN A 202 18.66 -22.40 22.22
CA GLN A 202 18.85 -23.52 23.13
C GLN A 202 18.38 -23.19 24.56
N THR A 203 18.72 -22.01 25.09
CA THR A 203 18.24 -21.58 26.41
C THR A 203 16.71 -21.47 26.45
N LEU A 204 16.09 -21.09 25.33
CA LEU A 204 14.65 -20.95 25.23
C LEU A 204 13.93 -22.32 25.17
N ILE A 205 14.54 -23.30 24.49
CA ILE A 205 14.11 -24.71 24.53
C ILE A 205 14.22 -25.27 25.95
N GLU A 206 15.33 -25.01 26.64
CA GLU A 206 15.54 -25.45 28.02
C GLU A 206 14.51 -24.86 28.99
N LYS A 207 14.15 -23.58 28.85
CA LYS A 207 13.09 -22.95 29.65
C LYS A 207 11.74 -23.65 29.49
N ILE A 208 11.41 -24.13 28.30
CA ILE A 208 10.19 -24.89 28.05
C ILE A 208 10.26 -26.26 28.73
N HIS A 209 11.37 -26.97 28.58
CA HIS A 209 11.55 -28.27 29.24
C HIS A 209 11.51 -28.17 30.78
N LEU A 210 11.97 -27.06 31.34
CA LEU A 210 11.91 -26.78 32.77
C LEU A 210 10.54 -26.26 33.25
N GLY A 211 9.61 -25.96 32.34
CA GLY A 211 8.29 -25.41 32.67
C GLY A 211 8.31 -23.95 33.14
N ILE A 212 9.40 -23.20 32.87
CA ILE A 212 9.58 -21.79 33.26
C ILE A 212 9.15 -20.83 32.13
N PHE A 213 8.59 -21.36 31.03
CA PHE A 213 8.22 -20.55 29.89
C PHE A 213 6.93 -19.76 30.17
N GLU A 214 7.09 -18.45 30.36
CA GLU A 214 5.98 -17.51 30.50
C GLU A 214 5.43 -17.09 29.14
N ASN A 215 4.11 -17.21 29.00
CA ASN A 215 3.38 -16.77 27.83
C ASN A 215 2.42 -15.64 28.23
N ASN A 216 2.73 -14.43 27.77
CA ASN A 216 1.96 -13.23 28.07
C ASN A 216 1.00 -12.86 26.92
N THR A 217 0.83 -13.75 25.94
CA THR A 217 -0.04 -13.54 24.78
C THR A 217 -1.21 -14.52 24.83
N ALA A 218 -2.33 -14.17 24.19
CA ALA A 218 -3.48 -15.08 24.05
C ALA A 218 -3.21 -16.26 23.10
N GLN A 219 -1.98 -16.41 22.59
CA GLN A 219 -1.60 -17.51 21.71
C GLN A 219 -1.24 -18.75 22.52
N SER A 220 -1.21 -19.92 21.87
CA SER A 220 -0.71 -21.12 22.54
C SER A 220 0.79 -21.01 22.81
N ASN A 221 1.26 -21.67 23.89
CA ASN A 221 2.68 -21.69 24.25
C ASN A 221 3.58 -22.13 23.08
N MET A 222 3.09 -23.04 22.23
CA MET A 222 3.81 -23.50 21.04
C MET A 222 3.93 -22.42 19.96
N MET A 223 2.88 -21.63 19.73
CA MET A 223 2.92 -20.53 18.75
C MET A 223 3.84 -19.41 19.23
N GLU A 224 3.73 -19.03 20.51
CA GLU A 224 4.60 -18.01 21.10
C GLU A 224 6.07 -18.44 21.08
N PHE A 225 6.34 -19.72 21.38
CA PHE A 225 7.66 -20.32 21.26
C PHE A 225 8.22 -20.18 19.83
N GLU A 226 7.46 -20.64 18.84
CA GLU A 226 7.86 -20.58 17.43
C GLU A 226 8.07 -19.13 16.95
N GLY A 227 7.22 -18.20 17.42
CA GLY A 227 7.38 -16.76 17.16
C GLY A 227 8.68 -16.20 17.72
N LYS A 228 8.98 -16.46 19.00
CA LYS A 228 10.23 -16.03 19.64
C LYS A 228 11.46 -16.62 18.93
N VAL A 229 11.44 -17.91 18.59
CA VAL A 229 12.56 -18.57 17.90
C VAL A 229 12.78 -17.97 16.51
N ASN A 230 11.72 -17.79 15.72
CA ASN A 230 11.84 -17.17 14.40
C ASN A 230 12.41 -15.74 14.47
N ASN A 231 11.99 -14.95 15.47
CA ASN A 231 12.53 -13.60 15.67
C ASN A 231 14.04 -13.61 15.96
N ILE A 232 14.51 -14.53 16.84
CA ILE A 232 15.93 -14.69 17.15
C ILE A 232 16.73 -15.11 15.91
N LEU A 233 16.22 -16.05 15.11
CA LEU A 233 16.91 -16.54 13.91
C LEU A 233 16.92 -15.50 12.78
N ASN A 234 15.87 -14.70 12.64
CA ASN A 234 15.83 -13.59 11.69
C ASN A 234 16.78 -12.47 12.10
N ASP A 235 16.89 -12.17 13.40
CA ASP A 235 17.89 -11.23 13.93
C ASP A 235 19.32 -11.71 13.63
N ALA A 236 19.58 -13.01 13.79
CA ALA A 236 20.87 -13.61 13.43
C ALA A 236 21.24 -13.35 11.96
N ASN A 237 20.29 -13.55 11.04
CA ASN A 237 20.50 -13.31 9.60
C ASN A 237 20.77 -11.82 9.30
N ASN A 238 20.00 -10.91 9.92
CA ASN A 238 20.17 -9.46 9.73
C ASN A 238 21.53 -8.96 10.25
N GLN A 239 21.95 -9.41 11.43
CA GLN A 239 23.25 -9.05 12.00
C GLN A 239 24.42 -9.61 11.18
N ALA A 240 24.37 -10.90 10.84
CA ALA A 240 25.37 -11.55 10.00
C ALA A 240 25.50 -10.86 8.63
N GLY A 241 24.38 -10.45 8.03
CA GLY A 241 24.33 -9.71 6.78
C GLY A 241 24.90 -8.30 6.87
N SER A 242 24.59 -7.58 7.95
CA SER A 242 25.12 -6.23 8.19
C SER A 242 26.64 -6.25 8.34
N ILE A 243 27.17 -7.22 9.09
CA ILE A 243 28.62 -7.44 9.23
C ILE A 243 29.26 -7.78 7.87
N GLY A 244 28.63 -8.69 7.13
CA GLY A 244 29.08 -9.07 5.78
C GLY A 244 29.17 -7.86 4.85
N ARG A 245 28.10 -7.05 4.77
CA ARG A 245 28.05 -5.85 3.91
C ARG A 245 29.07 -4.80 4.30
N LYS A 246 29.18 -4.46 5.59
CA LYS A 246 30.13 -3.44 6.09
C LYS A 246 31.60 -3.82 5.84
N SER A 247 31.88 -5.12 5.69
CA SER A 247 33.23 -5.59 5.41
C SER A 247 33.67 -5.37 3.95
N LEU A 248 32.72 -5.20 3.02
CA LEU A 248 33.02 -5.01 1.61
C LEU A 248 33.42 -3.56 1.32
N SER A 249 34.40 -3.38 0.45
CA SER A 249 34.80 -2.05 -0.01
C SER A 249 33.71 -1.39 -0.87
N LYS A 250 33.62 -0.06 -0.84
CA LYS A 250 32.71 0.71 -1.73
C LYS A 250 33.03 0.50 -3.23
N THR A 251 34.23 0.00 -3.55
CA THR A 251 34.65 -0.35 -4.91
C THR A 251 34.27 -1.77 -5.31
N ASN A 252 33.77 -2.59 -4.38
CA ASN A 252 33.30 -3.94 -4.68
C ASN A 252 32.15 -3.89 -5.69
N ARG A 253 32.21 -4.78 -6.67
CA ARG A 253 31.33 -4.74 -7.83
C ARG A 253 29.89 -5.16 -7.51
N PHE A 254 29.67 -6.10 -6.59
CA PHE A 254 28.32 -6.43 -6.11
C PHE A 254 27.71 -5.26 -5.34
N VAL A 255 28.50 -4.60 -4.49
CA VAL A 255 28.06 -3.41 -3.76
C VAL A 255 27.64 -2.32 -4.74
N MET A 256 28.40 -2.09 -5.81
CA MET A 256 28.02 -1.13 -6.85
C MET A 256 26.71 -1.47 -7.56
N ILE A 257 26.47 -2.74 -7.90
CA ILE A 257 25.21 -3.17 -8.55
C ILE A 257 24.03 -2.90 -7.60
N VAL A 258 24.16 -3.27 -6.33
CA VAL A 258 23.09 -3.10 -5.34
C VAL A 258 22.87 -1.62 -5.00
N ASP A 259 23.93 -0.85 -4.75
CA ASP A 259 23.82 0.58 -4.41
C ASP A 259 23.33 1.43 -5.59
N SER A 260 23.67 1.06 -6.84
CA SER A 260 23.08 1.70 -8.03
C SER A 260 21.57 1.42 -8.18
N GLY A 261 21.10 0.32 -7.60
CA GLY A 261 19.73 -0.19 -7.78
C GLY A 261 19.49 -0.88 -9.12
N SER A 262 20.56 -1.28 -9.84
CA SER A 262 20.44 -1.98 -11.14
C SER A 262 19.94 -3.41 -11.01
N LYS A 263 20.47 -4.18 -10.06
CA LYS A 263 20.02 -5.55 -9.79
C LYS A 263 20.36 -6.03 -8.37
N GLY A 264 19.48 -6.83 -7.78
CA GLY A 264 19.70 -7.42 -6.47
C GLY A 264 19.42 -6.46 -5.31
N THR A 265 19.33 -7.05 -4.12
CA THR A 265 19.09 -6.35 -2.86
C THR A 265 20.24 -6.61 -1.89
N PRO A 266 20.37 -5.83 -0.81
CA PRO A 266 21.36 -6.10 0.24
C PRO A 266 21.26 -7.51 0.83
N ILE A 267 20.05 -8.09 0.86
CA ILE A 267 19.81 -9.47 1.34
C ILE A 267 20.51 -10.49 0.44
N ASN A 268 20.54 -10.28 -0.88
CA ASN A 268 21.23 -11.19 -1.79
C ASN A 268 22.74 -11.26 -1.49
N ILE A 269 23.37 -10.12 -1.17
CA ILE A 269 24.78 -10.09 -0.76
C ILE A 269 24.96 -10.83 0.57
N SER A 270 24.07 -10.60 1.54
CA SER A 270 24.07 -11.31 2.81
C SER A 270 24.03 -12.83 2.64
N GLN A 271 23.11 -13.32 1.81
CA GLN A 271 22.93 -14.76 1.57
C GLN A 271 24.11 -15.40 0.81
N MET A 272 24.75 -14.65 -0.08
CA MET A 272 25.92 -15.14 -0.82
C MET A 272 27.18 -15.23 0.05
N ILE A 273 27.37 -14.32 1.01
CA ILE A 273 28.61 -14.17 1.79
C ILE A 273 28.50 -14.72 3.22
N SER A 274 27.40 -14.42 3.91
CA SER A 274 27.24 -14.67 5.34
C SER A 274 26.50 -15.98 5.60
N CYS A 275 25.16 -15.99 5.57
CA CYS A 275 24.33 -17.19 5.75
C CYS A 275 23.00 -17.04 4.99
N LEU A 276 22.37 -18.16 4.61
CA LEU A 276 21.06 -18.13 3.94
C LEU A 276 19.93 -17.77 4.90
N GLY A 277 19.99 -18.26 6.14
CA GLY A 277 19.00 -18.03 7.19
C GLY A 277 17.93 -19.11 7.30
N GLN A 278 16.82 -18.79 7.96
CA GLN A 278 15.72 -19.71 8.22
C GLN A 278 14.88 -19.97 6.97
N THR A 279 14.61 -21.25 6.66
CA THR A 279 13.64 -21.65 5.63
C THR A 279 12.26 -21.89 6.23
N ASN A 280 11.24 -21.30 5.62
CA ASN A 280 9.87 -21.40 6.10
C ASN A 280 8.98 -22.13 5.08
N VAL A 281 8.02 -22.89 5.60
CA VAL A 281 6.97 -23.62 4.89
C VAL A 281 5.64 -23.14 5.48
N ASP A 282 4.78 -22.52 4.68
CA ASP A 282 3.50 -21.94 5.12
C ASP A 282 3.61 -21.01 6.34
N GLY A 283 4.68 -20.20 6.38
CA GLY A 283 4.93 -19.24 7.47
C GLY A 283 5.40 -19.87 8.79
N LYS A 284 5.62 -21.18 8.82
CA LYS A 284 6.20 -21.92 9.95
C LYS A 284 7.59 -22.43 9.60
N ARG A 285 8.40 -22.76 10.61
CA ARG A 285 9.62 -23.55 10.41
C ARG A 285 9.26 -24.93 9.85
N ILE A 286 10.24 -25.64 9.28
CA ILE A 286 10.01 -26.94 8.62
C ILE A 286 9.22 -27.87 9.55
N PRO A 287 8.00 -28.31 9.18
CA PRO A 287 7.17 -29.15 10.03
C PRO A 287 7.76 -30.56 10.15
N TYR A 288 7.33 -31.30 11.18
CA TYR A 288 7.67 -32.71 11.32
C TYR A 288 6.94 -33.54 10.25
N GLY A 289 7.66 -33.89 9.17
CA GLY A 289 7.14 -34.73 8.09
C GLY A 289 7.20 -36.23 8.40
N PHE A 290 8.03 -36.65 9.35
CA PHE A 290 8.12 -38.02 9.85
C PHE A 290 7.60 -38.10 11.29
N ASP A 291 7.61 -39.31 11.88
CA ASP A 291 7.23 -39.56 13.27
C ASP A 291 8.01 -38.69 14.27
N SER A 292 7.42 -37.53 14.59
CA SER A 292 7.95 -36.49 15.48
C SER A 292 9.35 -35.98 15.12
N ARG A 293 9.69 -35.92 13.83
CA ARG A 293 10.98 -35.39 13.34
C ARG A 293 10.89 -34.88 11.90
N THR A 294 11.83 -34.02 11.50
CA THR A 294 11.87 -33.43 10.14
C THR A 294 12.52 -34.36 9.11
N LEU A 295 13.65 -34.98 9.47
CA LEU A 295 14.37 -35.96 8.63
C LEU A 295 14.79 -37.17 9.47
N PRO A 296 15.03 -38.35 8.84
CA PRO A 296 15.47 -39.54 9.56
C PRO A 296 16.86 -39.40 10.21
N HIS A 297 17.63 -38.37 9.83
CA HIS A 297 18.94 -38.03 10.38
C HIS A 297 18.87 -37.32 11.74
N PHE A 298 17.73 -36.74 12.10
CA PHE A 298 17.52 -36.06 13.38
C PHE A 298 16.82 -36.98 14.39
N SER A 299 17.06 -36.71 15.67
CA SER A 299 16.33 -37.36 16.76
C SER A 299 14.86 -36.92 16.78
N LYS A 300 14.03 -37.72 17.46
CA LYS A 300 12.63 -37.35 17.68
C LYS A 300 12.57 -36.12 18.60
N PHE A 301 11.61 -35.24 18.34
CA PHE A 301 11.36 -34.00 19.09
C PHE A 301 12.54 -33.03 19.12
N ASP A 302 13.35 -33.02 18.05
CA ASP A 302 14.45 -32.07 17.90
C ASP A 302 13.96 -30.75 17.32
N ASP A 303 13.78 -29.75 18.19
CA ASP A 303 13.38 -28.38 17.84
C ASP A 303 14.56 -27.42 17.60
N SER A 304 15.79 -27.95 17.54
CA SER A 304 17.00 -27.17 17.27
C SER A 304 16.90 -26.44 15.92
N PRO A 305 17.62 -25.30 15.75
CA PRO A 305 17.62 -24.55 14.50
C PRO A 305 17.97 -25.42 13.28
N SER A 306 18.99 -26.28 13.40
CA SER A 306 19.45 -27.14 12.31
C SER A 306 18.41 -28.19 11.90
N ALA A 307 17.71 -28.80 12.86
CA ALA A 307 16.66 -29.78 12.59
C ALA A 307 15.41 -29.14 11.96
N ARG A 308 15.14 -27.87 12.28
CA ARG A 308 13.95 -27.12 11.86
C ARG A 308 14.20 -26.18 10.67
N GLY A 309 15.29 -26.38 9.92
CA GLY A 309 15.51 -25.71 8.63
C GLY A 309 16.26 -24.37 8.65
N PHE A 310 17.04 -24.09 9.69
CA PHE A 310 17.98 -22.97 9.69
C PHE A 310 19.25 -23.34 8.90
N ILE A 311 19.56 -22.56 7.87
CA ILE A 311 20.75 -22.76 7.04
C ILE A 311 21.85 -21.79 7.50
N GLU A 312 22.89 -22.34 8.11
CA GLU A 312 24.01 -21.56 8.64
C GLU A 312 25.03 -21.21 7.55
N ASN A 313 25.12 -22.05 6.53
CA ASN A 313 26.05 -21.88 5.43
C ASN A 313 25.57 -20.82 4.43
N SER A 314 26.51 -20.26 3.68
CA SER A 314 26.28 -19.36 2.55
C SER A 314 26.38 -20.11 1.22
N TYR A 315 26.00 -19.45 0.11
CA TYR A 315 26.22 -20.04 -1.21
C TYR A 315 27.70 -20.25 -1.55
N ILE A 316 28.60 -19.43 -1.00
CA ILE A 316 30.05 -19.58 -1.24
C ILE A 316 30.66 -20.73 -0.43
N SER A 317 30.22 -20.95 0.82
CA SER A 317 30.69 -22.07 1.63
C SER A 317 30.09 -23.41 1.18
N GLY A 318 28.91 -23.37 0.55
CA GLY A 318 28.16 -24.55 0.12
C GLY A 318 27.26 -25.09 1.22
N LEU A 319 26.12 -25.66 0.83
CA LEU A 319 25.13 -26.21 1.76
C LEU A 319 25.41 -27.67 2.09
N THR A 320 25.12 -28.08 3.32
CA THR A 320 25.07 -29.49 3.70
C THR A 320 23.84 -30.19 3.09
N ALA A 321 23.83 -31.53 3.07
CA ALA A 321 22.71 -32.28 2.48
C ALA A 321 21.34 -31.99 3.14
N PRO A 322 21.21 -31.93 4.49
CA PRO A 322 19.95 -31.54 5.13
C PRO A 322 19.53 -30.10 4.79
N GLU A 323 20.47 -29.16 4.82
CA GLU A 323 20.22 -27.74 4.48
C GLU A 323 19.75 -27.59 3.03
N LEU A 324 20.39 -28.29 2.08
CA LEU A 324 20.00 -28.29 0.67
C LEU A 324 18.56 -28.80 0.51
N PHE A 325 18.19 -29.86 1.23
CA PHE A 325 16.85 -30.41 1.17
C PHE A 325 15.80 -29.46 1.74
N PHE A 326 16.06 -28.85 2.90
CA PHE A 326 15.16 -27.82 3.47
C PHE A 326 15.06 -26.59 2.58
N HIS A 327 16.17 -26.16 1.97
CA HIS A 327 16.17 -25.08 0.98
C HIS A 327 15.32 -25.42 -0.24
N ALA A 328 15.44 -26.64 -0.77
CA ALA A 328 14.65 -27.12 -1.89
C ALA A 328 13.15 -27.21 -1.54
N MET A 329 12.80 -27.61 -0.31
CA MET A 329 11.41 -27.60 0.17
C MET A 329 10.81 -26.20 0.13
N GLY A 330 11.51 -25.20 0.72
CA GLY A 330 11.06 -23.81 0.69
C GLY A 330 10.96 -23.27 -0.74
N GLY A 331 11.95 -23.55 -1.59
CA GLY A 331 11.94 -23.16 -3.00
C GLY A 331 10.79 -23.79 -3.80
N ARG A 332 10.45 -25.06 -3.54
CA ARG A 332 9.35 -25.76 -4.23
C ARG A 332 8.00 -25.13 -3.94
N ILE A 333 7.74 -24.73 -2.70
CA ILE A 333 6.49 -24.04 -2.32
C ILE A 333 6.38 -22.71 -3.07
N GLY A 334 7.46 -21.92 -3.13
CA GLY A 334 7.47 -20.68 -3.89
C GLY A 334 7.12 -20.88 -5.37
N LEU A 335 7.62 -21.95 -6.00
CA LEU A 335 7.28 -22.29 -7.39
C LEU A 335 5.82 -22.71 -7.57
N ILE A 336 5.27 -23.51 -6.66
CA ILE A 336 3.86 -23.94 -6.70
C ILE A 336 2.94 -22.73 -6.55
N ASP A 337 3.21 -21.87 -5.57
CA ASP A 337 2.41 -20.67 -5.33
C ASP A 337 2.47 -19.70 -6.49
N THR A 338 3.64 -19.53 -7.12
CA THR A 338 3.77 -18.72 -8.33
C THR A 338 2.84 -19.26 -9.44
N ALA A 339 2.80 -20.58 -9.65
CA ALA A 339 1.93 -21.18 -10.67
C ALA A 339 0.44 -21.04 -10.34
N VAL A 340 0.02 -21.38 -9.10
CA VAL A 340 -1.39 -21.33 -8.68
C VAL A 340 -1.89 -19.90 -8.67
N LYS A 341 -1.15 -18.98 -8.03
CA LYS A 341 -1.61 -17.60 -7.86
C LYS A 341 -1.64 -16.85 -9.19
N THR A 342 -0.73 -17.11 -10.14
CA THR A 342 -0.78 -16.48 -11.48
C THR A 342 -2.13 -16.72 -12.18
N SER A 343 -2.68 -17.93 -12.06
CA SER A 343 -4.00 -18.26 -12.64
C SER A 343 -5.14 -17.49 -11.97
N GLN A 344 -5.09 -17.36 -10.64
CA GLN A 344 -6.10 -16.65 -9.86
C GLN A 344 -6.05 -15.14 -10.11
N THR A 345 -4.86 -14.54 -10.15
CA THR A 345 -4.69 -13.11 -10.35
C THR A 345 -5.07 -12.67 -11.75
N GLY A 346 -4.76 -13.46 -12.79
CA GLY A 346 -5.22 -13.18 -14.15
C GLY A 346 -6.75 -13.20 -14.26
N TYR A 347 -7.40 -14.09 -13.52
CA TYR A 347 -8.86 -14.14 -13.48
C TYR A 347 -9.49 -12.99 -12.67
N ILE A 348 -8.86 -12.56 -11.57
CA ILE A 348 -9.23 -11.34 -10.83
C ILE A 348 -9.12 -10.11 -11.74
N GLN A 349 -8.03 -9.97 -12.49
CA GLN A 349 -7.86 -8.88 -13.44
C GLN A 349 -8.96 -8.86 -14.50
N ARG A 350 -9.31 -10.02 -15.08
CA ARG A 350 -10.43 -10.14 -16.03
C ARG A 350 -11.75 -9.69 -15.42
N ARG A 351 -12.02 -10.07 -14.16
CA ARG A 351 -13.24 -9.67 -13.43
C ARG A 351 -13.31 -8.17 -13.17
N LEU A 352 -12.21 -7.57 -12.74
CA LEU A 352 -12.10 -6.13 -12.52
C LEU A 352 -12.36 -5.36 -13.81
N ILE A 353 -11.72 -5.75 -14.92
CA ILE A 353 -11.94 -5.11 -16.23
C ILE A 353 -13.41 -5.23 -16.62
N LYS A 354 -14.01 -6.43 -16.53
CA LYS A 354 -15.42 -6.63 -16.90
C LYS A 354 -16.40 -5.88 -16.01
N GLY A 355 -16.10 -5.70 -14.72
CA GLY A 355 -16.95 -4.91 -13.81
C GLY A 355 -16.89 -3.40 -14.04
N LEU A 356 -15.79 -2.91 -14.65
CA LEU A 356 -15.48 -1.48 -14.80
C LEU A 356 -15.42 -1.01 -16.26
N GLU A 357 -15.48 -1.89 -17.26
CA GLU A 357 -15.21 -1.54 -18.66
C GLU A 357 -16.10 -0.43 -19.23
N ASP A 358 -17.31 -0.29 -18.71
CA ASP A 358 -18.29 0.68 -19.18
C ASP A 358 -18.19 2.05 -18.49
N LEU A 359 -17.25 2.24 -17.55
CA LEU A 359 -17.09 3.51 -16.84
C LEU A 359 -16.17 4.46 -17.61
N LYS A 360 -16.72 5.64 -17.96
CA LYS A 360 -16.00 6.71 -18.65
C LYS A 360 -16.36 8.09 -18.10
N VAL A 361 -15.49 9.06 -18.35
CA VAL A 361 -15.76 10.48 -18.05
C VAL A 361 -16.59 11.08 -19.18
N GLU A 362 -17.71 11.72 -18.85
CA GLU A 362 -18.54 12.46 -19.81
C GLU A 362 -18.14 13.95 -19.86
N TYR A 363 -18.64 14.69 -20.86
CA TYR A 363 -18.30 16.11 -21.06
C TYR A 363 -18.73 17.06 -19.93
N ASP A 364 -19.60 16.62 -19.04
CA ASP A 364 -19.96 17.33 -17.81
C ASP A 364 -19.02 17.00 -16.62
N MET A 365 -17.92 16.28 -16.89
CA MET A 365 -16.91 15.82 -15.93
C MET A 365 -17.40 14.80 -14.91
N THR A 366 -18.59 14.22 -15.12
CA THR A 366 -19.10 13.10 -14.31
C THR A 366 -18.61 11.76 -14.85
N VAL A 367 -18.45 10.77 -13.97
CA VAL A 367 -18.15 9.38 -14.38
C VAL A 367 -19.44 8.60 -14.46
N ARG A 368 -19.73 8.03 -15.62
CA ARG A 368 -21.00 7.32 -15.88
C ARG A 368 -20.76 5.93 -16.44
N ASN A 369 -21.75 5.06 -16.22
CA ASN A 369 -21.83 3.77 -16.89
C ASN A 369 -22.51 3.90 -18.28
N ASN A 370 -22.59 2.79 -19.02
CA ASN A 370 -23.20 2.72 -20.35
C ASN A 370 -24.69 3.15 -20.42
N LYS A 371 -25.44 3.02 -19.33
CA LYS A 371 -26.84 3.48 -19.21
C LYS A 371 -26.96 4.95 -18.78
N GLY A 372 -25.84 5.64 -18.57
CA GLY A 372 -25.82 7.03 -18.13
C GLY A 372 -26.08 7.22 -16.63
N LYS A 373 -26.01 6.15 -15.84
CA LYS A 373 -26.03 6.24 -14.37
C LYS A 373 -24.71 6.83 -13.90
N ILE A 374 -24.79 7.86 -13.08
CA ILE A 374 -23.64 8.51 -12.47
C ILE A 374 -23.09 7.61 -11.37
N ILE A 375 -21.79 7.32 -11.44
CA ILE A 375 -21.05 6.59 -10.40
C ILE A 375 -20.27 7.59 -9.53
N GLN A 376 -19.60 8.57 -10.17
CA GLN A 376 -18.92 9.67 -9.47
C GLN A 376 -19.33 11.01 -10.08
N PHE A 377 -19.52 12.03 -9.24
CA PHE A 377 -19.79 13.40 -9.70
C PHE A 377 -18.55 14.09 -10.28
N ALA A 378 -17.36 13.73 -9.78
CA ALA A 378 -16.08 14.12 -10.32
C ALA A 378 -15.18 12.89 -10.27
N TYR A 379 -14.39 12.65 -11.30
CA TYR A 379 -13.43 11.55 -11.31
C TYR A 379 -12.46 11.68 -10.13
N GLY A 380 -12.40 10.67 -9.26
CA GLY A 380 -11.52 10.67 -8.09
C GLY A 380 -11.74 11.82 -7.09
N ASP A 381 -12.96 12.36 -7.01
CA ASP A 381 -13.39 13.50 -6.17
C ASP A 381 -12.76 14.87 -6.50
N ASP A 382 -11.69 14.90 -7.29
CA ASP A 382 -10.93 16.11 -7.65
C ASP A 382 -11.01 16.49 -9.14
N GLY A 383 -11.33 15.54 -10.04
CA GLY A 383 -11.47 15.75 -11.47
C GLY A 383 -10.14 15.82 -12.24
N PHE A 384 -9.04 15.32 -11.68
CA PHE A 384 -7.72 15.34 -12.33
C PHE A 384 -7.34 13.99 -12.95
N ASP A 385 -6.44 14.06 -13.94
CA ASP A 385 -5.78 12.87 -14.45
C ASP A 385 -4.73 12.39 -13.45
N SER A 386 -4.84 11.11 -13.08
CA SER A 386 -3.86 10.36 -12.30
C SER A 386 -2.41 10.57 -12.76
N THR A 387 -2.12 10.64 -14.06
CA THR A 387 -0.73 10.79 -14.55
C THR A 387 -0.05 12.09 -14.09
N ARG A 388 -0.83 13.11 -13.73
CA ARG A 388 -0.35 14.44 -13.33
C ARG A 388 -0.30 14.65 -11.83
N GLY A 389 -0.68 13.66 -11.02
CA GLY A 389 -0.63 13.73 -9.57
C GLY A 389 0.80 13.60 -9.04
N GLU A 390 1.22 14.52 -8.16
CA GLU A 390 2.58 14.54 -7.60
C GLU A 390 2.54 14.55 -6.07
N ASN A 391 3.53 13.93 -5.43
CA ASN A 391 3.64 13.86 -3.98
C ASN A 391 4.25 15.14 -3.43
N GLN A 392 3.48 15.89 -2.65
CA GLN A 392 3.87 17.14 -2.04
C GLN A 392 3.81 17.03 -0.52
N SER A 393 4.81 17.58 0.16
CA SER A 393 4.77 17.66 1.62
C SER A 393 3.84 18.78 2.07
N VAL A 394 3.21 18.65 3.22
CA VAL A 394 2.39 19.65 3.91
C VAL A 394 3.08 19.96 5.25
N PRO A 395 4.12 20.80 5.27
CA PRO A 395 4.87 21.06 6.52
C PRO A 395 4.02 21.72 7.60
N LEU A 396 2.87 22.30 7.24
CA LEU A 396 1.92 22.90 8.17
C LEU A 396 1.51 21.95 9.33
N VAL A 397 1.50 20.64 9.08
CA VAL A 397 1.13 19.62 10.08
C VAL A 397 2.14 19.54 11.23
N SER A 398 3.44 19.61 10.93
CA SER A 398 4.50 19.51 11.94
C SER A 398 4.82 20.84 12.63
N MET A 399 4.40 21.97 12.04
CA MET A 399 4.70 23.30 12.54
C MET A 399 3.96 23.64 13.84
N THR A 400 4.65 24.33 14.74
CA THR A 400 4.02 24.96 15.92
C THR A 400 3.19 26.18 15.50
N THR A 401 2.27 26.61 16.36
CA THR A 401 1.53 27.87 16.13
C THR A 401 2.49 29.05 15.94
N GLU A 402 3.53 29.14 16.77
CA GLU A 402 4.58 30.16 16.68
C GLU A 402 5.33 30.12 15.34
N GLU A 403 5.70 28.92 14.86
CA GLU A 403 6.33 28.74 13.55
C GLU A 403 5.42 29.19 12.40
N ILE A 404 4.11 28.97 12.52
CA ILE A 404 3.12 29.46 11.54
C ILE A 404 3.06 30.99 11.56
N TYR A 405 3.03 31.61 12.74
CA TYR A 405 3.12 33.07 12.87
C TYR A 405 4.40 33.59 12.21
N LEU A 406 5.55 32.98 12.49
CA LEU A 406 6.82 33.33 11.88
C LEU A 406 6.83 33.08 10.37
N HIS A 407 6.13 32.08 9.84
CA HIS A 407 6.11 31.81 8.40
C HIS A 407 5.36 32.90 7.62
N TYR A 408 4.26 33.43 8.15
CA TYR A 408 3.44 34.43 7.45
C TYR A 408 3.71 35.89 7.85
N ASP A 409 4.36 36.12 9.00
CA ASP A 409 4.67 37.48 9.45
C ASP A 409 5.88 38.07 8.69
N ILE A 410 5.61 39.08 7.88
CA ILE A 410 6.60 39.83 7.09
C ILE A 410 7.00 41.15 7.79
N ALA A 411 6.15 41.65 8.69
CA ALA A 411 6.17 43.04 9.14
C ALA A 411 6.42 43.22 10.66
N GLY A 412 6.17 42.19 11.48
CA GLY A 412 6.25 42.23 12.94
C GLY A 412 7.63 41.88 13.53
N ILE A 413 8.56 41.31 12.76
CA ILE A 413 9.97 41.08 13.19
C ILE A 413 10.85 42.34 13.00
N ASN A 414 10.31 43.40 12.39
CA ASN A 414 11.08 44.52 11.83
C ASN A 414 11.38 45.70 12.77
N ASP A 415 11.43 45.53 14.09
CA ASP A 415 11.94 46.60 14.96
C ASP A 415 13.45 46.52 15.20
N GLU A 416 14.13 45.40 14.86
CA GLU A 416 15.57 45.25 15.16
C GLU A 416 16.52 45.03 13.96
N HIS A 417 16.04 44.70 12.75
CA HIS A 417 16.92 44.39 11.60
C HIS A 417 16.69 45.28 10.37
N ASN A 418 17.48 46.36 10.26
CA ASN A 418 17.56 47.25 9.08
C ASN A 418 17.90 46.53 7.75
N ASN A 419 18.30 45.25 7.79
CA ASN A 419 18.75 44.48 6.63
C ASN A 419 17.61 44.03 5.69
N LEU A 420 16.37 43.89 6.17
CA LEU A 420 15.22 43.44 5.37
C LEU A 420 14.68 44.52 4.41
N LEU A 421 14.89 45.81 4.70
CA LEU A 421 14.50 46.91 3.82
C LEU A 421 15.39 46.99 2.57
N ASN A 422 16.67 46.59 2.68
CA ASN A 422 17.64 46.61 1.57
C ASN A 422 17.31 45.61 0.45
N ILE A 423 16.39 44.68 0.69
CA ILE A 423 15.89 43.71 -0.30
C ILE A 423 15.09 44.41 -1.41
N TYR A 424 14.37 45.47 -1.04
CA TYR A 424 13.41 46.13 -1.91
C TYR A 424 14.03 47.32 -2.63
N SER A 425 13.57 47.55 -3.87
CA SER A 425 13.90 48.78 -4.61
C SER A 425 13.44 50.04 -3.84
N LYS A 426 14.14 51.16 -4.04
CA LYS A 426 13.86 52.44 -3.36
C LYS A 426 12.39 52.89 -3.53
N GLY A 427 11.82 52.70 -4.71
CA GLY A 427 10.40 53.01 -4.98
C GLY A 427 9.44 52.08 -4.22
N THR A 428 9.82 50.83 -4.00
CA THR A 428 9.04 49.82 -3.29
C THR A 428 9.10 50.02 -1.77
N GLN A 429 10.26 50.43 -1.24
CA GLN A 429 10.40 50.82 0.18
C GLN A 429 9.45 51.96 0.58
N SER A 430 9.26 52.95 -0.30
CA SER A 430 8.32 54.05 -0.03
C SER A 430 6.86 53.60 -0.02
N ARG A 431 6.47 52.63 -0.86
CA ARG A 431 5.11 52.06 -0.90
C ARG A 431 4.87 51.14 0.29
N LEU A 432 5.84 50.31 0.65
CA LEU A 432 5.80 49.41 1.81
C LEU A 432 5.50 50.16 3.11
N LYS A 433 6.14 51.31 3.33
CA LYS A 433 5.88 52.15 4.51
C LYS A 433 4.43 52.64 4.58
N LYS A 434 3.79 52.94 3.44
CA LYS A 434 2.40 53.39 3.37
C LYS A 434 1.41 52.22 3.58
N GLN A 435 1.74 51.03 3.07
CA GLN A 435 0.87 49.85 3.06
C GLN A 435 1.01 48.96 4.31
N ARG A 436 1.93 49.27 5.23
CA ARG A 436 2.26 48.43 6.39
C ARG A 436 1.04 48.01 7.24
N ALA A 437 0.10 48.92 7.49
CA ALA A 437 -1.10 48.61 8.27
C ALA A 437 -2.00 47.58 7.58
N ALA A 438 -2.29 47.79 6.29
CA ALA A 438 -3.09 46.87 5.48
C ALA A 438 -2.41 45.50 5.30
N THR A 439 -1.08 45.47 5.12
CA THR A 439 -0.33 44.21 5.03
C THR A 439 -0.44 43.40 6.33
N LYS A 440 -0.40 44.05 7.50
CA LYS A 440 -0.52 43.37 8.80
C LYS A 440 -1.89 42.69 8.96
N GLU A 441 -2.96 43.38 8.57
CA GLU A 441 -4.33 42.85 8.62
C GLU A 441 -4.50 41.62 7.73
N ILE A 442 -3.98 41.66 6.50
CA ILE A 442 -4.02 40.51 5.58
C ILE A 442 -3.18 39.34 6.11
N CYS A 443 -1.96 39.59 6.60
CA CYS A 443 -1.13 38.55 7.21
C CYS A 443 -1.87 37.84 8.36
N GLN A 444 -2.57 38.59 9.21
CA GLN A 444 -3.35 38.01 10.30
C GLN A 444 -4.49 37.12 9.79
N LYS A 445 -5.24 37.59 8.78
CA LYS A 445 -6.28 36.78 8.12
C LYS A 445 -5.74 35.46 7.56
N TYR A 446 -4.57 35.46 6.95
CA TYR A 446 -3.93 34.24 6.44
C TYR A 446 -3.47 33.30 7.56
N ILE A 447 -2.92 33.84 8.65
CA ILE A 447 -2.50 33.04 9.80
C ILE A 447 -3.70 32.31 10.41
N ASP A 448 -4.81 33.03 10.66
CA ASP A 448 -6.03 32.45 11.22
C ASP A 448 -6.58 31.34 10.30
N LYS A 449 -6.64 31.60 8.98
CA LYS A 449 -7.03 30.61 7.97
C LYS A 449 -6.13 29.37 7.98
N MET A 450 -4.82 29.53 8.18
CA MET A 450 -3.85 28.43 8.18
C MET A 450 -3.89 27.61 9.48
N ILE A 451 -4.20 28.23 10.61
CA ILE A 451 -4.42 27.53 11.88
C ILE A 451 -5.66 26.63 11.78
N GLU A 452 -6.74 27.14 11.18
CA GLU A 452 -7.95 26.36 10.93
C GLU A 452 -7.69 25.23 9.91
N ALA A 453 -7.03 25.55 8.79
CA ALA A 453 -6.65 24.56 7.78
C ALA A 453 -5.79 23.44 8.36
N ARG A 454 -4.83 23.75 9.24
CA ARG A 454 -3.99 22.75 9.92
C ARG A 454 -4.83 21.73 10.68
N LYS A 455 -5.84 22.20 11.43
CA LYS A 455 -6.75 21.31 12.17
C LYS A 455 -7.51 20.39 11.22
N ASN A 456 -8.09 20.95 10.15
CA ASN A 456 -8.87 20.19 9.18
C ASN A 456 -8.02 19.14 8.43
N VAL A 457 -6.79 19.49 8.05
CA VAL A 457 -5.87 18.55 7.37
C VAL A 457 -5.52 17.37 8.29
N ILE A 458 -5.23 17.62 9.57
CA ILE A 458 -4.86 16.54 10.50
C ILE A 458 -6.05 15.62 10.81
N GLU A 459 -7.21 16.20 11.09
CA GLU A 459 -8.41 15.44 11.46
C GLU A 459 -9.03 14.71 10.27
N SER A 460 -9.14 15.36 9.09
CA SER A 460 -9.88 14.82 7.94
C SER A 460 -9.02 14.15 6.88
N VAL A 461 -7.75 14.56 6.68
CA VAL A 461 -6.90 13.99 5.61
C VAL A 461 -6.02 12.88 6.17
N PHE A 462 -5.38 13.11 7.32
CA PHE A 462 -4.44 12.16 7.89
C PHE A 462 -5.05 11.23 8.95
N ASN A 463 -6.33 11.42 9.34
CA ASN A 463 -6.99 10.64 10.39
C ASN A 463 -6.17 10.57 11.69
N ASN A 464 -5.56 11.70 12.08
CA ASN A 464 -4.62 11.81 13.21
C ASN A 464 -3.33 10.95 13.08
N LYS A 465 -2.97 10.46 11.89
CA LYS A 465 -1.66 9.86 11.66
C LYS A 465 -0.60 10.95 11.50
N ASN A 466 0.62 10.67 11.96
CA ASN A 466 1.77 11.54 11.75
C ASN A 466 2.34 11.36 10.33
N ASP A 467 1.59 11.80 9.32
CA ASP A 467 2.04 11.88 7.94
C ASP A 467 1.94 13.32 7.44
N ASN A 468 2.83 13.65 6.50
CA ASN A 468 2.97 14.98 5.93
C ASN A 468 2.85 14.97 4.41
N ASN A 469 2.74 13.83 3.73
CA ASN A 469 2.72 13.80 2.27
C ASN A 469 1.30 13.66 1.73
N VAL A 470 0.98 14.45 0.70
CA VAL A 470 -0.29 14.37 -0.04
C VAL A 470 -0.01 14.32 -1.54
N THR A 471 -0.87 13.65 -2.29
CA THR A 471 -0.79 13.62 -3.76
C THR A 471 -1.74 14.66 -4.33
N VAL A 472 -1.21 15.70 -4.98
CA VAL A 472 -1.99 16.81 -5.55
C VAL A 472 -1.36 17.19 -6.89
N PRO A 473 -2.16 17.57 -7.91
CA PRO A 473 -1.61 18.08 -9.16
C PRO A 473 -0.80 19.36 -8.93
N VAL A 474 0.16 19.64 -9.81
CA VAL A 474 0.99 20.85 -9.79
C VAL A 474 1.93 20.93 -8.57
N SER A 475 3.17 20.48 -8.72
CA SER A 475 4.18 20.66 -7.67
C SER A 475 4.67 22.11 -7.53
N PHE A 476 4.18 22.82 -6.51
CA PHE A 476 4.58 24.21 -6.23
C PHE A 476 6.09 24.36 -5.93
N GLN A 477 6.67 23.49 -5.10
CA GLN A 477 8.09 23.56 -4.73
C GLN A 477 9.02 23.55 -5.94
N ASN A 478 8.75 22.62 -6.87
CA ASN A 478 9.56 22.44 -8.08
C ASN A 478 9.34 23.57 -9.09
N ILE A 479 8.11 24.05 -9.27
CA ILE A 479 7.83 25.22 -10.13
C ILE A 479 8.58 26.45 -9.62
N ILE A 480 8.54 26.70 -8.30
CA ILE A 480 9.28 27.80 -7.66
C ILE A 480 10.78 27.65 -7.90
N ALA A 481 11.34 26.45 -7.68
CA ALA A 481 12.77 26.19 -7.88
C ALA A 481 13.19 26.34 -9.34
N ASN A 482 12.38 25.87 -10.29
CA ASN A 482 12.65 25.96 -11.72
C ASN A 482 12.59 27.43 -12.19
N ALA A 483 11.55 28.18 -11.79
CA ALA A 483 11.45 29.61 -12.07
C ALA A 483 12.62 30.41 -11.46
N GLN A 484 13.04 30.07 -10.24
CA GLN A 484 14.21 30.68 -9.59
C GLN A 484 15.49 30.44 -10.41
N GLY A 485 15.70 29.22 -10.88
CA GLY A 485 16.84 28.83 -11.70
C GLY A 485 16.86 29.52 -13.08
N GLN A 486 15.73 29.53 -13.77
CA GLN A 486 15.60 30.18 -15.09
C GLN A 486 15.85 31.69 -15.04
N LEU A 487 15.37 32.35 -13.98
CA LEU A 487 15.55 33.79 -13.75
C LEU A 487 16.89 34.14 -13.09
N ASN A 488 17.72 33.14 -12.73
CA ASN A 488 18.98 33.29 -12.01
C ASN A 488 18.86 34.18 -10.75
N LEU A 489 17.81 33.95 -9.95
CA LEU A 489 17.56 34.74 -8.74
C LEU A 489 18.48 34.30 -7.60
N ASN A 490 19.28 35.25 -7.11
CA ASN A 490 20.27 35.04 -6.06
C ASN A 490 19.93 35.91 -4.83
N SER A 491 20.63 35.70 -3.71
CA SER A 491 20.46 36.52 -2.50
C SER A 491 20.71 38.02 -2.72
N ASN A 492 21.45 38.38 -3.78
CA ASN A 492 21.76 39.74 -4.18
C ASN A 492 20.69 40.38 -5.09
N SER A 493 19.68 39.64 -5.53
CA SER A 493 18.61 40.15 -6.39
C SER A 493 17.69 41.09 -5.61
N ILE A 494 17.32 42.21 -6.25
CA ILE A 494 16.46 43.25 -5.69
C ILE A 494 15.01 42.98 -6.09
N VAL A 495 14.09 43.16 -5.14
CA VAL A 495 12.64 42.96 -5.31
C VAL A 495 11.95 44.29 -5.61
N ASP A 496 11.10 44.32 -6.64
CA ASP A 496 10.36 45.50 -7.11
C ASP A 496 8.88 45.54 -6.67
N ILE A 497 8.36 44.46 -6.10
CA ILE A 497 6.97 44.32 -5.64
C ILE A 497 6.83 44.43 -4.12
N THR A 498 5.75 45.03 -3.64
CA THR A 498 5.41 45.06 -2.20
C THR A 498 4.68 43.78 -1.78
N PRO A 499 4.79 43.31 -0.52
CA PRO A 499 4.05 42.16 -0.02
C PRO A 499 2.53 42.27 -0.23
N LEU A 500 1.93 43.46 -0.06
CA LEU A 500 0.49 43.67 -0.30
C LEU A 500 0.10 43.37 -1.75
N GLU A 501 0.78 44.00 -2.71
CA GLU A 501 0.59 43.74 -4.15
C GLU A 501 0.82 42.25 -4.50
N ALA A 502 1.75 41.56 -3.83
CA ALA A 502 1.98 40.15 -4.04
C ALA A 502 0.81 39.29 -3.52
N PHE A 503 0.24 39.59 -2.35
CA PHE A 503 -0.99 38.94 -1.87
C PHE A 503 -2.16 39.14 -2.83
N GLU A 504 -2.38 40.38 -3.29
CA GLU A 504 -3.45 40.71 -4.25
C GLU A 504 -3.30 39.93 -5.56
N LEU A 505 -2.08 39.81 -6.09
CA LEU A 505 -1.82 39.02 -7.29
C LEU A 505 -2.10 37.53 -7.07
N VAL A 506 -1.64 36.96 -5.95
CA VAL A 506 -1.89 35.55 -5.62
C VAL A 506 -3.39 35.28 -5.48
N GLU A 507 -4.15 36.15 -4.83
CA GLU A 507 -5.62 36.03 -4.75
C GLU A 507 -6.30 36.21 -6.11
N GLU A 508 -5.86 37.13 -6.97
CA GLU A 508 -6.42 37.34 -8.31
C GLU A 508 -6.30 36.07 -9.17
N TYR A 509 -5.12 35.42 -9.17
CA TYR A 509 -4.90 34.20 -9.94
C TYR A 509 -5.65 33.00 -9.34
N PHE A 510 -5.80 32.93 -8.02
CA PHE A 510 -6.66 31.91 -7.40
C PHE A 510 -8.15 32.11 -7.79
N ASN A 511 -8.64 33.35 -7.80
CA ASN A 511 -9.99 33.68 -8.25
C ASN A 511 -10.21 33.32 -9.73
N LYS A 512 -9.17 33.44 -10.59
CA LYS A 512 -9.23 32.95 -11.98
C LYS A 512 -9.44 31.43 -12.05
N LEU A 513 -8.82 30.66 -11.16
CA LEU A 513 -9.03 29.21 -11.07
C LEU A 513 -10.42 28.86 -10.55
N GLN A 514 -10.94 29.59 -9.56
CA GLN A 514 -12.30 29.37 -9.04
C GLN A 514 -13.42 29.63 -10.06
N ARG A 515 -13.17 30.45 -11.10
CA ARG A 515 -14.14 30.70 -12.18
C ARG A 515 -14.34 29.50 -13.12
N LEU A 516 -13.54 28.43 -13.00
CA LEU A 516 -13.73 27.21 -13.77
C LEU A 516 -15.02 26.51 -13.32
N THR A 517 -15.96 26.26 -14.24
CA THR A 517 -17.31 25.79 -13.89
C THR A 517 -17.33 24.35 -13.37
N TYR A 518 -16.62 23.43 -14.02
CA TYR A 518 -16.72 21.99 -13.76
C TYR A 518 -15.66 21.46 -12.78
N VAL A 519 -14.45 22.05 -12.76
CA VAL A 519 -13.31 21.57 -11.94
C VAL A 519 -12.75 22.72 -11.10
N GLN A 520 -13.51 23.10 -10.07
CA GLN A 520 -13.09 24.12 -9.11
C GLN A 520 -12.00 23.59 -8.17
N PRO A 521 -11.01 24.43 -7.80
CA PRO A 521 -9.99 24.04 -6.82
C PRO A 521 -10.63 23.62 -5.50
N LYS A 522 -10.28 22.43 -5.03
CA LYS A 522 -10.73 21.90 -3.73
C LYS A 522 -9.97 22.53 -2.56
N SER A 523 -10.50 22.37 -1.35
CA SER A 523 -9.92 22.91 -0.12
C SER A 523 -8.46 22.47 0.11
N LEU A 524 -8.11 21.22 -0.21
CA LEU A 524 -6.73 20.74 -0.06
C LEU A 524 -5.75 21.48 -0.99
N PHE A 525 -6.14 21.68 -2.25
CA PHE A 525 -5.34 22.44 -3.21
C PHE A 525 -5.21 23.91 -2.77
N GLU A 526 -6.28 24.49 -2.25
CA GLU A 526 -6.30 25.85 -1.71
C GLU A 526 -5.29 26.04 -0.57
N VAL A 527 -5.25 25.11 0.39
CA VAL A 527 -4.30 25.17 1.52
C VAL A 527 -2.85 25.12 1.01
N LEU A 528 -2.55 24.20 0.09
CA LEU A 528 -1.21 24.09 -0.50
C LEU A 528 -0.81 25.32 -1.31
N TYR A 529 -1.73 25.85 -2.12
CA TYR A 529 -1.54 27.03 -2.95
C TYR A 529 -1.11 28.22 -2.09
N PHE A 530 -1.87 28.53 -1.04
CA PHE A 530 -1.57 29.66 -0.16
C PHE A 530 -0.38 29.41 0.77
N TYR A 531 -0.09 28.15 1.12
CA TYR A 531 1.09 27.80 1.90
C TYR A 531 2.39 28.04 1.11
N TYR A 532 2.49 27.49 -0.10
CA TYR A 532 3.71 27.60 -0.92
C TYR A 532 3.88 28.96 -1.58
N LEU A 533 2.78 29.62 -1.96
CA LEU A 533 2.81 30.93 -2.61
C LEU A 533 2.77 32.09 -1.62
N ASN A 534 3.27 31.87 -0.40
CA ASN A 534 3.39 32.89 0.62
C ASN A 534 4.37 34.00 0.16
N PRO A 535 3.93 35.28 0.11
CA PRO A 535 4.78 36.41 -0.24
C PRO A 535 6.04 36.55 0.63
N LYS A 536 6.03 36.08 1.89
CA LYS A 536 7.25 36.11 2.72
C LYS A 536 8.35 35.28 2.08
N ASP A 537 8.07 34.01 1.79
CA ASP A 537 9.07 33.10 1.24
C ASP A 537 9.48 33.53 -0.18
N LEU A 538 8.50 33.88 -1.02
CA LEU A 538 8.74 34.29 -2.40
C LEU A 538 9.59 35.57 -2.51
N LEU A 539 9.34 36.58 -1.67
CA LEU A 539 10.03 37.86 -1.75
C LEU A 539 11.31 37.91 -0.90
N VAL A 540 11.30 37.39 0.32
CA VAL A 540 12.44 37.49 1.25
C VAL A 540 13.48 36.41 0.97
N ASN A 541 13.05 35.15 0.86
CA ASN A 541 13.97 34.01 0.71
C ASN A 541 14.32 33.77 -0.77
N LYS A 542 13.32 33.80 -1.66
CA LYS A 542 13.49 33.43 -3.09
C LYS A 542 13.75 34.63 -4.02
N ARG A 543 13.49 35.86 -3.57
CA ARG A 543 13.79 37.12 -4.28
C ARG A 543 13.10 37.28 -5.64
N PHE A 544 11.83 36.88 -5.74
CA PHE A 544 11.04 37.10 -6.97
C PHE A 544 10.75 38.59 -7.20
N HIS A 545 10.94 39.03 -8.45
CA HIS A 545 10.45 40.30 -8.96
C HIS A 545 9.05 40.13 -9.58
N ARG A 546 8.34 41.24 -9.85
CA ARG A 546 6.95 41.24 -10.30
C ARG A 546 6.72 40.41 -11.57
N ALA A 547 7.56 40.59 -12.59
CA ALA A 547 7.43 39.84 -13.85
C ALA A 547 7.67 38.34 -13.66
N GLY A 548 8.68 37.96 -12.87
CA GLY A 548 8.94 36.56 -12.52
C GLY A 548 7.79 35.93 -11.73
N LEU A 549 7.15 36.68 -10.82
CA LEU A 549 5.98 36.21 -10.08
C LEU A 549 4.78 35.96 -11.01
N ILE A 550 4.51 36.89 -11.95
CA ILE A 550 3.43 36.74 -12.95
C ILE A 550 3.67 35.50 -13.81
N MET A 551 4.89 35.34 -14.36
CA MET A 551 5.26 34.18 -15.17
C MET A 551 5.06 32.86 -14.39
N MET A 552 5.45 32.83 -13.12
CA MET A 552 5.28 31.66 -12.27
C MET A 552 3.79 31.34 -12.01
N LEU A 553 2.98 32.35 -11.71
CA LEU A 553 1.54 32.19 -11.48
C LEU A 553 0.79 31.75 -12.76
N GLU A 554 1.17 32.27 -13.92
CA GLU A 554 0.65 31.82 -15.22
C GLU A 554 1.00 30.36 -15.49
N ASN A 555 2.23 29.95 -15.18
CA ASN A 555 2.64 28.54 -15.29
C ASN A 555 1.81 27.65 -14.35
N VAL A 556 1.57 28.05 -13.10
CA VAL A 556 0.69 27.31 -12.18
C VAL A 556 -0.72 27.13 -12.77
N VAL A 557 -1.32 28.18 -13.36
CA VAL A 557 -2.63 28.09 -14.02
C VAL A 557 -2.61 27.16 -15.23
N LEU A 558 -1.56 27.23 -16.05
CA LEU A 558 -1.41 26.35 -17.21
C LEU A 558 -1.32 24.88 -16.77
N ARG A 559 -0.50 24.58 -15.75
CA ARG A 559 -0.35 23.22 -15.21
C ARG A 559 -1.62 22.68 -14.60
N TYR A 560 -2.37 23.52 -13.89
CA TYR A 560 -3.67 23.14 -13.37
C TYR A 560 -4.62 22.71 -14.49
N LYS A 561 -4.71 23.48 -15.58
CA LYS A 561 -5.55 23.13 -16.75
C LYS A 561 -5.10 21.86 -17.46
N GLN A 562 -3.80 21.65 -17.60
CA GLN A 562 -3.22 20.43 -18.21
C GLN A 562 -3.43 19.18 -17.35
N ALA A 563 -3.68 19.34 -16.05
CA ALA A 563 -3.92 18.23 -15.13
C ALA A 563 -5.37 17.72 -15.14
N ILE A 564 -6.30 18.47 -15.71
CA ILE A 564 -7.72 18.11 -15.74
C ILE A 564 -7.90 16.84 -16.61
N VAL A 565 -8.71 15.89 -16.15
CA VAL A 565 -9.02 14.68 -16.91
C VAL A 565 -9.76 15.00 -18.21
N HIS A 566 -9.44 14.29 -19.29
CA HIS A 566 -10.09 14.49 -20.57
C HIS A 566 -11.46 13.77 -20.62
N PRO A 567 -12.53 14.42 -21.11
CA PRO A 567 -13.79 13.74 -21.40
C PRO A 567 -13.60 12.64 -22.46
N GLY A 568 -14.32 11.53 -22.29
CA GLY A 568 -14.19 10.32 -23.12
C GLY A 568 -13.18 9.30 -22.59
N GLU A 569 -12.37 9.66 -21.59
CA GLU A 569 -11.37 8.76 -21.01
C GLU A 569 -12.02 7.54 -20.36
N MET A 570 -11.49 6.35 -20.65
CA MET A 570 -11.99 5.06 -20.15
C MET A 570 -11.41 4.74 -18.77
N VAL A 571 -11.75 5.59 -17.79
CA VAL A 571 -11.24 5.53 -16.41
C VAL A 571 -11.52 4.19 -15.72
N GLY A 572 -12.60 3.49 -16.06
CA GLY A 572 -12.89 2.19 -15.49
C GLY A 572 -11.92 1.09 -15.90
N VAL A 573 -11.54 1.05 -17.18
CA VAL A 573 -10.54 0.08 -17.67
C VAL A 573 -9.17 0.36 -17.06
N ILE A 574 -8.79 1.64 -16.98
CA ILE A 574 -7.54 2.08 -16.36
C ILE A 574 -7.51 1.66 -14.88
N ALA A 575 -8.59 1.89 -14.14
CA ALA A 575 -8.69 1.47 -12.74
C ALA A 575 -8.63 -0.06 -12.59
N GLY A 576 -9.36 -0.81 -13.42
CA GLY A 576 -9.35 -2.27 -13.39
C GLY A 576 -7.97 -2.87 -13.66
N GLN A 577 -7.20 -2.29 -14.59
CA GLN A 577 -5.81 -2.68 -14.85
C GLN A 577 -4.87 -2.25 -13.72
N SER A 578 -5.00 -1.02 -13.24
CA SER A 578 -4.16 -0.46 -12.17
C SER A 578 -4.31 -1.20 -10.84
N ILE A 579 -5.45 -1.84 -10.59
CA ILE A 579 -5.67 -2.71 -9.43
C ILE A 579 -5.26 -4.16 -9.72
N GLY A 580 -5.58 -4.65 -10.92
CA GLY A 580 -5.31 -6.04 -11.32
C GLY A 580 -3.83 -6.37 -11.47
N GLU A 581 -3.03 -5.48 -12.07
CA GLU A 581 -1.60 -5.73 -12.33
C GLU A 581 -0.81 -5.87 -11.01
N PRO A 582 -0.87 -4.93 -10.04
CA PRO A 582 -0.26 -5.11 -8.71
C PRO A 582 -0.64 -6.42 -8.01
N THR A 583 -1.88 -6.86 -8.18
CA THR A 583 -2.38 -8.08 -7.54
C THR A 583 -1.55 -9.31 -7.96
N THR A 584 -1.03 -9.33 -9.20
CA THR A 584 -0.10 -10.37 -9.66
C THR A 584 1.23 -10.35 -8.89
N GLN A 585 1.72 -9.17 -8.50
CA GLN A 585 2.98 -9.01 -7.75
C GLN A 585 2.83 -9.36 -6.26
N LEU A 586 1.64 -9.16 -5.67
CA LEU A 586 1.33 -9.53 -4.28
C LEU A 586 1.59 -11.02 -4.01
N THR A 587 1.48 -11.86 -5.03
CA THR A 587 1.63 -13.32 -4.94
C THR A 587 3.02 -13.74 -4.45
N LEU A 588 4.04 -12.95 -4.78
CA LEU A 588 5.45 -13.20 -4.50
C LEU A 588 5.89 -12.58 -3.16
N ASN A 589 5.40 -11.38 -2.82
CA ASN A 589 5.87 -10.63 -1.65
C ASN A 589 5.34 -11.12 -0.30
N THR A 590 4.22 -11.86 -0.26
CA THR A 590 3.65 -12.38 1.00
C THR A 590 4.59 -13.30 1.79
N PHE A 591 5.60 -13.90 1.14
CA PHE A 591 6.51 -14.87 1.77
C PHE A 591 7.60 -14.25 2.64
N HIS A 592 8.09 -13.06 2.28
CA HIS A 592 9.25 -12.45 2.95
C HIS A 592 8.92 -11.80 4.30
N LEU A 593 7.62 -11.65 4.61
CA LEU A 593 7.11 -10.96 5.79
C LEU A 593 6.33 -11.89 6.74
N ALA A 594 6.28 -13.19 6.42
CA ALA A 594 5.64 -14.22 7.25
C ALA A 594 6.48 -14.45 8.51
N GLY A 595 6.13 -13.77 9.61
CA GLY A 595 6.76 -13.94 10.92
C GLY A 595 6.80 -12.71 11.83
N VAL A 596 6.45 -11.51 11.35
CA VAL A 596 6.67 -10.24 12.09
C VAL A 596 5.39 -9.45 12.42
N SER A 597 4.19 -10.04 12.28
CA SER A 597 2.93 -9.30 12.42
C SER A 597 2.21 -9.59 13.73
N SER A 598 1.94 -8.53 14.50
CA SER A 598 1.04 -8.52 15.67
C SER A 598 -0.43 -8.79 15.32
N LYS A 599 -0.81 -8.73 14.03
CA LYS A 599 -2.10 -9.21 13.49
C LYS A 599 -1.87 -10.50 12.68
N SER A 600 -1.42 -11.57 13.32
CA SER A 600 -1.09 -12.85 12.65
C SER A 600 -2.31 -13.60 12.09
N ASN A 601 -3.52 -13.23 12.50
CA ASN A 601 -4.74 -14.00 12.24
C ASN A 601 -5.64 -13.40 11.16
N VAL A 602 -5.20 -12.44 10.34
CA VAL A 602 -6.04 -11.82 9.30
C VAL A 602 -5.65 -12.38 7.92
N THR A 603 -6.64 -12.72 7.09
CA THR A 603 -6.40 -13.09 5.68
C THR A 603 -5.74 -11.92 4.95
N ARG A 604 -4.61 -12.17 4.26
CA ARG A 604 -3.86 -11.13 3.53
C ARG A 604 -3.55 -11.55 2.10
N GLY A 605 -3.16 -10.56 1.29
CA GLY A 605 -2.79 -10.75 -0.11
C GLY A 605 -3.99 -11.06 -1.00
N VAL A 606 -3.77 -11.86 -2.04
CA VAL A 606 -4.78 -12.20 -3.05
C VAL A 606 -6.06 -12.83 -2.45
N PRO A 607 -5.99 -13.76 -1.48
CA PRO A 607 -7.20 -14.31 -0.86
C PRO A 607 -8.11 -13.24 -0.22
N ARG A 608 -7.53 -12.19 0.39
CA ARG A 608 -8.30 -11.11 0.99
C ARG A 608 -8.96 -10.23 -0.07
N ILE A 609 -8.24 -9.92 -1.14
CA ILE A 609 -8.80 -9.20 -2.30
C ILE A 609 -9.99 -9.97 -2.89
N GLU A 610 -9.88 -11.29 -3.00
CA GLU A 610 -10.99 -12.13 -3.47
C GLU A 610 -12.20 -12.08 -2.52
N GLU A 611 -11.98 -12.13 -1.21
CA GLU A 611 -13.04 -12.00 -0.20
C GLU A 611 -13.79 -10.66 -0.31
N ILE A 612 -13.04 -9.56 -0.51
CA ILE A 612 -13.59 -8.21 -0.65
C ILE A 612 -14.38 -8.09 -1.96
N LEU A 613 -13.81 -8.49 -3.10
CA LEU A 613 -14.50 -8.43 -4.40
C LEU A 613 -15.77 -9.27 -4.42
N ARG A 614 -15.79 -10.39 -3.68
CA ARG A 614 -16.95 -11.27 -3.54
C ARG A 614 -18.02 -10.70 -2.62
N LEU A 615 -17.66 -9.79 -1.71
CA LEU A 615 -18.50 -9.35 -0.58
C LEU A 615 -19.00 -10.56 0.22
N THR A 616 -18.04 -11.36 0.70
CA THR A 616 -18.34 -12.62 1.41
C THR A 616 -19.01 -12.32 2.76
N LYS A 617 -20.15 -12.97 3.04
CA LYS A 617 -20.89 -12.79 4.31
C LYS A 617 -20.15 -13.29 5.55
N ASN A 618 -19.38 -14.37 5.40
CA ASN A 618 -18.61 -14.97 6.48
C ASN A 618 -17.13 -14.94 6.06
N PRO A 619 -16.38 -13.87 6.38
CA PRO A 619 -14.94 -13.85 6.12
C PRO A 619 -14.24 -14.96 6.90
N LYS A 620 -13.09 -15.46 6.43
CA LYS A 620 -12.36 -16.54 7.11
C LYS A 620 -11.88 -16.14 8.51
N HIS A 621 -11.49 -14.87 8.65
CA HIS A 621 -11.00 -14.30 9.91
C HIS A 621 -11.65 -12.93 10.17
N PRO A 622 -12.89 -12.93 10.70
CA PRO A 622 -13.53 -11.71 11.17
C PRO A 622 -12.75 -11.12 12.34
N SER A 623 -12.60 -9.80 12.36
CA SER A 623 -11.84 -9.07 13.37
C SER A 623 -12.34 -7.62 13.46
N LEU A 624 -12.39 -7.10 14.67
CA LEU A 624 -12.68 -5.70 14.94
C LEU A 624 -11.44 -5.01 15.49
N THR A 625 -11.29 -3.75 15.13
CA THR A 625 -10.30 -2.85 15.72
C THR A 625 -11.06 -1.85 16.59
N VAL A 626 -11.01 -2.08 17.90
CA VAL A 626 -11.78 -1.36 18.92
C VAL A 626 -10.92 -0.28 19.58
N HIS A 627 -11.35 0.98 19.40
CA HIS A 627 -10.67 2.13 19.95
C HIS A 627 -11.18 2.45 21.36
N LEU A 628 -10.27 2.75 22.27
CA LEU A 628 -10.60 3.21 23.63
C LEU A 628 -10.84 4.72 23.64
N LYS A 629 -11.50 5.22 24.69
CA LYS A 629 -11.65 6.67 24.91
C LYS A 629 -10.29 7.33 25.17
N GLN A 630 -10.15 8.61 24.79
CA GLN A 630 -8.90 9.40 24.90
C GLN A 630 -8.28 9.44 26.31
N ILE A 631 -9.10 9.24 27.35
CA ILE A 631 -8.64 9.25 28.74
C ILE A 631 -7.90 7.95 29.10
N ASP A 632 -8.34 6.83 28.53
CA ASP A 632 -7.88 5.49 28.90
C ASP A 632 -6.93 4.88 27.86
N GLU A 633 -6.90 5.43 26.64
CA GLU A 633 -6.16 4.88 25.50
C GLU A 633 -4.62 4.91 25.67
N ALA A 634 -4.09 5.67 26.63
CA ALA A 634 -2.65 5.73 26.93
C ALA A 634 -2.19 4.67 27.96
N GLU A 635 -3.11 4.10 28.74
CA GLU A 635 -2.79 3.21 29.86
C GLU A 635 -2.94 1.73 29.46
N GLN A 636 -1.86 0.96 29.58
CA GLN A 636 -1.85 -0.47 29.21
C GLN A 636 -2.75 -1.31 30.12
N ASP A 637 -2.71 -1.09 31.43
CA ASP A 637 -3.45 -1.90 32.40
C ASP A 637 -4.97 -1.83 32.18
N LYS A 638 -5.46 -0.64 31.82
CA LYS A 638 -6.87 -0.45 31.45
C LYS A 638 -7.22 -1.17 30.14
N ALA A 639 -6.34 -1.09 29.14
CA ALA A 639 -6.55 -1.82 27.89
C ALA A 639 -6.66 -3.33 28.12
N THR A 640 -5.80 -3.92 28.95
CA THR A 640 -5.87 -5.35 29.31
C THR A 640 -7.16 -5.67 30.07
N LYS A 641 -7.56 -4.82 31.02
CA LYS A 641 -8.81 -4.99 31.77
C LYS A 641 -10.04 -4.97 30.84
N TYR A 642 -10.09 -4.03 29.90
CA TYR A 642 -11.18 -3.96 28.92
C TYR A 642 -11.14 -5.12 27.93
N ALA A 643 -9.96 -5.61 27.56
CA ALA A 643 -9.84 -6.81 26.72
C ALA A 643 -10.52 -8.02 27.38
N ASN A 644 -10.25 -8.26 28.67
CA ASN A 644 -10.85 -9.37 29.42
C ASN A 644 -12.37 -9.20 29.59
N MET A 645 -12.88 -7.96 29.65
CA MET A 645 -14.31 -7.68 29.72
C MET A 645 -15.05 -7.95 28.40
N LEU A 646 -14.38 -7.78 27.26
CA LEU A 646 -14.97 -7.99 25.93
C LEU A 646 -14.91 -9.45 25.49
N GLN A 647 -13.89 -10.18 25.92
CA GLN A 647 -13.68 -11.58 25.58
C GLN A 647 -14.87 -12.45 26.01
N HIS A 648 -15.48 -13.16 25.07
CA HIS A 648 -16.55 -14.10 25.36
C HIS A 648 -16.04 -15.22 26.25
N THR A 649 -16.52 -15.27 27.49
CA THR A 649 -16.16 -16.31 28.44
C THR A 649 -17.38 -17.12 28.80
N LYS A 650 -17.36 -18.40 28.40
CA LYS A 650 -18.35 -19.38 28.81
C LYS A 650 -17.89 -20.09 30.07
N LEU A 651 -18.83 -20.73 30.77
CA LEU A 651 -18.50 -21.51 31.95
C LEU A 651 -17.50 -22.65 31.63
N VAL A 652 -17.59 -23.26 30.44
CA VAL A 652 -16.67 -24.32 30.01
C VAL A 652 -15.20 -23.87 29.98
N ASP A 653 -14.93 -22.60 29.75
CA ASP A 653 -13.57 -22.06 29.60
C ASP A 653 -12.84 -21.89 30.95
N VAL A 654 -13.57 -22.04 32.06
CA VAL A 654 -13.07 -21.82 33.43
C VAL A 654 -13.07 -23.11 34.24
N ILE A 655 -13.68 -24.18 33.71
CA ILE A 655 -13.79 -25.46 34.40
C ILE A 655 -12.63 -26.37 34.04
N LYS A 656 -11.98 -26.91 35.09
CA LYS A 656 -10.93 -27.92 34.99
C LYS A 656 -11.51 -29.33 34.86
N SER A 657 -12.53 -29.67 35.66
CA SER A 657 -13.18 -30.99 35.59
C SER A 657 -14.65 -30.94 36.01
N VAL A 658 -15.47 -31.83 35.43
CA VAL A 658 -16.89 -32.01 35.80
C VAL A 658 -17.14 -33.45 36.20
N GLN A 659 -17.83 -33.64 37.32
CA GLN A 659 -18.19 -34.95 37.83
C GLN A 659 -19.68 -34.98 38.19
N ILE A 660 -20.37 -36.05 37.79
CA ILE A 660 -21.73 -36.34 38.28
C ILE A 660 -21.57 -37.31 39.44
N CYS A 661 -21.93 -36.88 40.65
CA CYS A 661 -21.80 -37.69 41.86
C CYS A 661 -23.19 -38.04 42.40
N PHE A 662 -23.30 -39.24 42.96
CA PHE A 662 -24.48 -39.65 43.71
C PHE A 662 -24.29 -39.29 45.18
N ASP A 663 -25.10 -38.33 45.66
CA ASP A 663 -25.03 -37.84 47.05
C ASP A 663 -26.45 -37.76 47.63
N PRO A 664 -26.93 -38.83 48.29
CA PRO A 664 -28.34 -38.98 48.65
C PRO A 664 -28.78 -38.10 49.84
N ASN A 665 -27.84 -37.59 50.64
CA ASN A 665 -28.12 -36.71 51.77
C ASN A 665 -27.74 -35.27 51.43
N ASP A 666 -28.48 -34.28 51.94
CA ASP A 666 -28.13 -32.85 51.82
C ASP A 666 -27.00 -32.45 52.77
N LYS A 667 -27.03 -32.95 54.01
CA LYS A 667 -26.12 -32.52 55.09
C LYS A 667 -24.78 -33.27 55.14
N THR A 668 -24.70 -34.47 54.56
CA THR A 668 -23.51 -35.33 54.65
C THR A 668 -23.04 -35.74 53.27
N THR A 669 -21.77 -35.49 52.98
CA THR A 669 -21.17 -35.74 51.66
C THR A 669 -20.47 -37.09 51.56
N THR A 670 -20.69 -37.80 50.45
CA THR A 670 -19.88 -38.98 50.07
C THR A 670 -18.48 -38.63 49.58
N VAL A 671 -18.29 -37.42 49.05
CA VAL A 671 -16.99 -36.89 48.61
C VAL A 671 -16.19 -36.39 49.81
N VAL A 672 -14.98 -36.91 49.99
CA VAL A 672 -14.13 -36.63 51.18
C VAL A 672 -13.63 -35.18 51.19
N ASP A 673 -13.23 -34.66 50.02
CA ASP A 673 -12.63 -33.32 49.88
C ASP A 673 -13.65 -32.19 50.13
N ASP A 674 -14.94 -32.45 49.91
CA ASP A 674 -16.02 -31.46 50.00
C ASP A 674 -16.68 -31.40 51.40
N ARG A 675 -16.19 -32.16 52.40
CA ARG A 675 -16.80 -32.18 53.75
C ARG A 675 -16.66 -30.85 54.47
N ILE A 676 -15.46 -30.27 54.45
CA ILE A 676 -15.16 -28.99 55.10
C ILE A 676 -16.03 -27.87 54.50
N LEU A 677 -16.19 -27.88 53.17
CA LEU A 677 -17.05 -26.96 52.45
C LEU A 677 -18.51 -27.01 52.94
N MET A 678 -19.07 -28.22 53.06
CA MET A 678 -20.46 -28.39 53.47
C MET A 678 -20.68 -28.00 54.93
N GLU A 679 -19.73 -28.33 55.82
CA GLU A 679 -19.77 -27.91 57.23
C GLU A 679 -19.76 -26.37 57.33
N GLN A 680 -18.83 -25.71 56.62
CA GLN A 680 -18.73 -24.24 56.60
C GLN A 680 -19.98 -23.56 56.01
N PHE A 681 -20.52 -24.12 54.92
CA PHE A 681 -21.69 -23.55 54.25
C PHE A 681 -22.94 -23.63 55.13
N TYR A 682 -23.21 -24.77 55.76
CA TYR A 682 -24.37 -24.92 56.65
C TYR A 682 -24.20 -24.17 57.97
N GLU A 683 -22.99 -24.08 58.54
CA GLU A 683 -22.75 -23.21 59.70
C GLU A 683 -23.03 -21.74 59.39
N PHE A 684 -22.69 -21.29 58.17
CA PHE A 684 -22.98 -19.94 57.71
C PHE A 684 -24.48 -19.73 57.43
N GLU A 685 -25.15 -20.71 56.82
CA GLU A 685 -26.59 -20.70 56.57
C GLU A 685 -27.38 -20.65 57.89
N ASP A 686 -27.05 -21.50 58.86
CA ASP A 686 -27.66 -21.53 60.19
C ASP A 686 -27.43 -20.18 60.92
N MET A 687 -26.24 -19.58 60.79
CA MET A 687 -25.93 -18.26 61.37
C MET A 687 -26.70 -17.11 60.70
N MET A 688 -26.90 -17.17 59.38
CA MET A 688 -27.72 -16.19 58.65
C MET A 688 -29.20 -16.34 59.00
N GLU A 689 -29.69 -17.57 59.13
CA GLU A 689 -31.08 -17.87 59.49
C GLU A 689 -31.41 -17.37 60.90
N ASP A 690 -30.48 -17.52 61.85
CA ASP A 690 -30.57 -16.97 63.22
C ASP A 690 -30.59 -15.43 63.24
N CYS A 691 -30.06 -14.74 62.21
CA CYS A 691 -30.01 -13.28 62.14
C CYS A 691 -31.20 -12.62 61.41
N LEU A 692 -31.89 -13.35 60.52
CA LEU A 692 -32.86 -12.76 59.57
C LEU A 692 -34.34 -12.96 59.95
N GLU A 693 -34.68 -13.76 60.98
CA GLU A 693 -36.06 -14.05 61.42
C GLU A 693 -37.04 -14.31 60.25
N SER A 694 -36.58 -14.95 59.18
CA SER A 694 -37.39 -15.27 58.00
C SER A 694 -37.42 -16.77 57.77
N GLU A 695 -38.56 -17.40 58.05
CA GLU A 695 -38.84 -18.80 57.71
C GLU A 695 -38.84 -18.98 56.18
N LEU A 696 -37.80 -19.60 55.64
CA LEU A 696 -37.75 -20.01 54.23
C LEU A 696 -38.51 -21.33 54.05
N ASP A 697 -39.38 -21.38 53.03
CA ASP A 697 -40.18 -22.56 52.64
C ASP A 697 -39.28 -23.78 52.33
N THR A 698 -39.13 -24.69 53.29
CA THR A 698 -38.28 -25.89 53.22
C THR A 698 -38.86 -27.06 52.41
N ASN A 699 -39.94 -26.87 51.65
CA ASN A 699 -40.69 -27.95 50.99
C ASN A 699 -40.24 -28.27 49.54
N VAL A 700 -38.97 -28.10 49.20
CA VAL A 700 -38.44 -28.46 47.88
C VAL A 700 -37.62 -29.75 47.95
N GLN A 701 -38.16 -30.84 47.40
CA GLN A 701 -37.47 -32.12 47.33
C GLN A 701 -36.31 -32.03 46.30
N LYS A 702 -35.06 -32.01 46.77
CA LYS A 702 -33.87 -31.94 45.92
C LYS A 702 -33.48 -33.31 45.33
N SER A 703 -32.82 -33.32 44.17
CA SER A 703 -32.30 -34.52 43.52
C SER A 703 -31.18 -35.16 44.33
N LYS A 704 -31.04 -36.49 44.23
CA LYS A 704 -29.95 -37.28 44.82
C LYS A 704 -28.66 -37.22 44.00
N TRP A 705 -28.74 -36.73 42.76
CA TRP A 705 -27.59 -36.54 41.89
C TRP A 705 -27.14 -35.09 41.94
N ILE A 706 -25.83 -34.89 42.01
CA ILE A 706 -25.20 -33.58 41.99
C ILE A 706 -24.20 -33.47 40.85
N ILE A 707 -24.06 -32.26 40.32
CA ILE A 707 -23.00 -31.90 39.38
C ILE A 707 -21.94 -31.14 40.17
N ARG A 708 -20.73 -31.69 40.23
CA ARG A 708 -19.55 -31.10 40.86
C ARG A 708 -18.64 -30.56 39.77
N LEU A 709 -18.37 -29.25 39.82
CA LEU A 709 -17.47 -28.53 38.93
C LEU A 709 -16.23 -28.16 39.73
N GLU A 710 -15.06 -28.54 39.24
CA GLU A 710 -13.76 -28.05 39.73
C GLU A 710 -13.31 -26.94 38.79
N LEU A 711 -13.11 -25.74 39.32
CA LEU A 711 -12.73 -24.55 38.56
C LEU A 711 -11.22 -24.37 38.55
N ASP A 712 -10.70 -23.78 37.49
CA ASP A 712 -9.29 -23.45 37.34
C ASP A 712 -8.98 -22.08 37.95
N ALA A 713 -8.11 -22.05 38.97
CA ALA A 713 -7.80 -20.83 39.72
C ALA A 713 -7.03 -19.80 38.88
N ASP A 714 -6.13 -20.27 38.01
CA ASP A 714 -5.33 -19.40 37.14
C ASP A 714 -6.23 -18.69 36.12
N SER A 715 -7.11 -19.45 35.45
CA SER A 715 -8.09 -18.90 34.51
C SER A 715 -9.08 -17.90 35.16
N LEU A 716 -9.50 -18.14 36.41
CA LEU A 716 -10.34 -17.20 37.16
C LEU A 716 -9.63 -15.89 37.47
N LEU A 717 -8.35 -15.97 37.84
CA LEU A 717 -7.53 -14.80 38.19
C LEU A 717 -7.21 -13.97 36.95
N ASP A 718 -6.79 -14.59 35.86
CA ASP A 718 -6.49 -13.91 34.59
C ASP A 718 -7.72 -13.17 34.04
N LYS A 719 -8.90 -13.80 34.12
CA LYS A 719 -10.17 -13.20 33.63
C LYS A 719 -10.86 -12.31 34.67
N ASN A 720 -10.35 -12.25 35.90
CA ASN A 720 -10.91 -11.49 37.01
C ASN A 720 -12.42 -11.77 37.23
N ILE A 721 -12.78 -13.05 37.26
CA ILE A 721 -14.16 -13.56 37.47
C ILE A 721 -14.22 -14.17 38.85
N THR A 722 -15.21 -13.79 39.68
CA THR A 722 -15.36 -14.36 41.03
C THR A 722 -16.32 -15.55 41.11
N MET A 723 -16.25 -16.33 42.19
CA MET A 723 -17.21 -17.41 42.48
C MET A 723 -18.64 -16.87 42.61
N ASP A 724 -18.79 -15.66 43.17
CA ASP A 724 -20.08 -14.98 43.27
C ASP A 724 -20.63 -14.59 41.89
N ASP A 725 -19.78 -14.15 40.96
CA ASP A 725 -20.18 -13.86 39.58
C ASP A 725 -20.73 -15.12 38.89
N ILE A 726 -20.08 -16.27 39.09
CA ILE A 726 -20.52 -17.57 38.56
C ILE A 726 -21.86 -17.97 39.18
N HIS A 727 -21.99 -17.84 40.49
CA HIS A 727 -23.24 -18.11 41.19
C HIS A 727 -24.38 -17.22 40.69
N PHE A 728 -24.13 -15.93 40.51
CA PHE A 728 -25.09 -14.99 39.94
C PHE A 728 -25.50 -15.37 38.52
N ALA A 729 -24.56 -15.74 37.65
CA ALA A 729 -24.83 -16.13 36.27
C ALA A 729 -25.70 -17.40 36.18
N ILE A 730 -25.41 -18.41 37.01
CA ILE A 730 -26.17 -19.67 37.06
C ILE A 730 -27.59 -19.43 37.58
N THR A 731 -27.70 -18.70 38.69
CA THR A 731 -28.99 -18.42 39.34
C THR A 731 -29.88 -17.54 38.46
N ASN A 732 -29.32 -16.57 37.73
CA ASN A 732 -30.10 -15.74 36.80
C ASN A 732 -30.62 -16.54 35.59
N SER A 733 -29.88 -17.56 35.14
CA SER A 733 -30.24 -18.38 33.98
C SER A 733 -31.31 -19.43 34.28
N HIS A 734 -31.26 -20.04 35.47
CA HIS A 734 -32.12 -21.17 35.84
C HIS A 734 -33.05 -20.90 37.05
N GLY A 735 -32.95 -19.74 37.69
CA GLY A 735 -33.83 -19.33 38.79
C GLY A 735 -33.78 -20.28 40.01
N ASN A 736 -34.93 -20.46 40.66
CA ASN A 736 -35.08 -21.31 41.85
C ASN A 736 -35.11 -22.81 41.54
N ASP A 737 -34.89 -23.23 40.30
CA ASP A 737 -34.91 -24.65 39.91
C ASP A 737 -33.65 -25.41 40.37
N ILE A 738 -32.62 -24.67 40.82
CA ILE A 738 -31.29 -25.18 41.17
C ILE A 738 -30.88 -24.68 42.56
N SER A 739 -30.24 -25.54 43.33
CA SER A 739 -29.53 -25.20 44.57
C SER A 739 -28.03 -25.31 44.32
N CYS A 740 -27.31 -24.23 44.60
CA CYS A 740 -25.87 -24.12 44.38
C CYS A 740 -25.15 -24.01 45.72
N VAL A 741 -24.03 -24.74 45.87
CA VAL A 741 -23.10 -24.62 47.00
C VAL A 741 -21.70 -24.49 46.42
N TYR A 742 -20.95 -23.47 46.83
CA TYR A 742 -19.64 -23.18 46.25
C TYR A 742 -18.59 -22.86 47.33
N SER A 743 -17.33 -23.04 46.98
CA SER A 743 -16.21 -22.80 47.89
C SER A 743 -15.78 -21.34 47.89
N ASP A 744 -15.27 -20.89 49.03
CA ASP A 744 -14.57 -19.61 49.14
C ASP A 744 -13.30 -19.57 48.27
N TYR A 745 -12.91 -18.35 47.91
CA TYR A 745 -11.69 -18.07 47.15
C TYR A 745 -10.39 -18.54 47.80
N ASN A 746 -10.40 -18.67 49.14
CA ASN A 746 -9.24 -19.09 49.91
C ASN A 746 -9.06 -20.62 49.94
N ALA A 747 -10.01 -21.38 49.39
CA ALA A 747 -9.94 -22.83 49.36
C ALA A 747 -8.87 -23.32 48.37
N ASN A 748 -8.17 -24.40 48.71
CA ASN A 748 -7.15 -25.00 47.83
C ASN A 748 -7.77 -25.51 46.51
N ASN A 749 -9.00 -26.02 46.58
CA ASN A 749 -9.75 -26.48 45.42
C ASN A 749 -11.01 -25.61 45.31
N LEU A 750 -11.15 -24.94 44.18
CA LEU A 750 -12.34 -24.15 43.89
C LEU A 750 -13.42 -25.08 43.33
N VAL A 751 -14.44 -25.35 44.14
CA VAL A 751 -15.48 -26.34 43.83
C VAL A 751 -16.84 -25.67 43.81
N PHE A 752 -17.63 -26.03 42.80
CA PHE A 752 -19.00 -25.59 42.63
C PHE A 752 -19.91 -26.83 42.55
N ARG A 753 -20.88 -26.94 43.45
CA ARG A 753 -21.83 -28.06 43.53
C ARG A 753 -23.22 -27.57 43.14
N ILE A 754 -23.85 -28.30 42.24
CA ILE A 754 -25.14 -27.95 41.66
C ILE A 754 -26.11 -29.11 41.87
N ARG A 755 -27.22 -28.85 42.55
CA ARG A 755 -28.29 -29.82 42.82
C ARG A 755 -29.58 -29.33 42.18
N LEU A 756 -30.20 -30.18 41.37
CA LEU A 756 -31.47 -29.89 40.69
C LEU A 756 -32.66 -30.20 41.59
N ASN A 757 -33.75 -29.45 41.47
CA ASN A 757 -35.01 -29.76 42.15
C ASN A 757 -35.77 -30.89 41.45
N SER A 758 -36.36 -31.81 42.22
CA SER A 758 -37.06 -33.00 41.69
C SER A 758 -38.27 -32.65 40.82
N SER A 759 -38.78 -31.42 40.95
CA SER A 759 -39.87 -30.84 40.14
C SER A 759 -39.58 -30.81 38.64
N ILE A 760 -38.30 -30.76 38.23
CA ILE A 760 -37.86 -30.70 36.83
C ILE A 760 -38.03 -32.05 36.14
N PHE A 761 -37.66 -33.14 36.83
CA PHE A 761 -37.81 -34.52 36.34
C PHE A 761 -39.28 -34.94 36.20
N ASN A 762 -40.20 -34.30 36.95
CA ASN A 762 -41.64 -34.59 36.90
C ASN A 762 -42.40 -33.83 35.80
N LYS A 763 -41.84 -32.75 35.21
CA LYS A 763 -42.49 -31.99 34.13
C LYS A 763 -42.48 -32.76 32.78
N SER A 764 -41.50 -33.63 32.53
CA SER A 764 -41.39 -34.42 31.30
C SER A 764 -42.30 -35.66 31.26
N LYS A 765 -42.77 -36.16 32.41
CA LYS A 765 -43.68 -37.32 32.54
C LYS A 765 -45.15 -37.08 32.12
N LYS A 766 -45.43 -36.05 31.31
CA LYS A 766 -46.80 -35.73 30.82
C LYS A 766 -47.18 -36.38 29.48
N GLN A 767 -46.58 -37.51 29.09
CA GLN A 767 -47.25 -38.44 28.17
C GLN A 767 -48.13 -39.39 28.99
N LYS A 768 -49.45 -39.14 28.97
CA LYS A 768 -50.45 -39.98 29.64
C LYS A 768 -50.33 -41.43 29.15
N GLY A 769 -49.99 -42.35 30.06
CA GLY A 769 -50.25 -43.79 29.88
C GLY A 769 -49.07 -44.75 30.03
N ILE A 770 -47.85 -44.28 30.33
CA ILE A 770 -46.70 -45.16 30.57
C ILE A 770 -46.45 -45.24 32.08
N ALA A 771 -46.43 -46.45 32.63
CA ALA A 771 -46.09 -46.71 34.02
C ALA A 771 -44.65 -46.23 34.32
N ASP A 772 -44.40 -45.73 35.54
CA ASP A 772 -43.07 -45.32 35.99
C ASP A 772 -42.06 -46.44 35.71
N THR A 773 -41.24 -46.26 34.68
CA THR A 773 -40.11 -47.13 34.42
C THR A 773 -39.11 -46.93 35.55
N LEU A 774 -38.68 -48.04 36.15
CA LEU A 774 -37.67 -48.10 37.21
C LEU A 774 -36.26 -47.77 36.69
N ASP A 775 -36.16 -47.03 35.58
CA ASP A 775 -34.94 -46.89 34.79
C ASP A 775 -34.24 -45.58 35.13
N GLN A 776 -33.29 -45.65 36.08
CA GLN A 776 -32.43 -44.52 36.50
C GLN A 776 -31.55 -44.00 35.35
N SER A 777 -31.46 -44.73 34.24
CA SER A 777 -30.74 -44.38 33.02
C SER A 777 -31.20 -43.05 32.41
N ASP A 778 -32.51 -42.75 32.47
CA ASP A 778 -33.09 -41.54 31.88
C ASP A 778 -32.73 -40.28 32.68
N GLU A 779 -32.61 -40.40 34.01
CA GLU A 779 -32.20 -39.28 34.88
C GLU A 779 -30.76 -38.85 34.61
N ILE A 780 -29.86 -39.82 34.42
CA ILE A 780 -28.44 -39.55 34.10
C ILE A 780 -28.31 -38.91 32.72
N TYR A 781 -29.09 -39.36 31.73
CA TYR A 781 -29.09 -38.74 30.41
C TYR A 781 -29.60 -37.29 30.45
N MET A 782 -30.68 -37.04 31.21
CA MET A 782 -31.17 -35.67 31.44
C MET A 782 -30.15 -34.79 32.18
N LEU A 783 -29.46 -35.33 33.18
CA LEU A 783 -28.39 -34.65 33.90
C LEU A 783 -27.21 -34.31 32.99
N ARG A 784 -26.82 -35.23 32.09
CA ARG A 784 -25.75 -34.99 31.12
C ARG A 784 -26.15 -33.93 30.10
N ASN A 785 -27.38 -33.97 29.59
CA ASN A 785 -27.88 -32.92 28.69
C ASN A 785 -27.94 -31.56 29.40
N PHE A 786 -28.37 -31.56 30.66
CA PHE A 786 -28.39 -30.37 31.49
C PHE A 786 -26.97 -29.85 31.75
N GLN A 787 -26.01 -30.73 32.05
CA GLN A 787 -24.60 -30.38 32.17
C GLN A 787 -24.07 -29.76 30.87
N GLU A 788 -24.30 -30.38 29.71
CA GLU A 788 -23.85 -29.84 28.42
C GLU A 788 -24.49 -28.49 28.10
N ALA A 789 -25.77 -28.30 28.44
CA ALA A 789 -26.45 -27.01 28.31
C ALA A 789 -25.86 -25.95 29.25
N LEU A 790 -25.59 -26.33 30.51
CA LEU A 790 -25.02 -25.45 31.53
C LEU A 790 -23.62 -24.97 31.11
N LEU A 791 -22.77 -25.87 30.62
CA LEU A 791 -21.41 -25.55 30.18
C LEU A 791 -21.37 -24.64 28.94
N ASN A 792 -22.24 -24.89 27.96
CA ASN A 792 -22.16 -24.23 26.66
C ASN A 792 -23.00 -22.95 26.54
N ASN A 793 -24.08 -22.82 27.32
CA ASN A 793 -25.04 -21.71 27.19
C ASN A 793 -24.85 -20.63 28.26
N ILE A 794 -24.26 -20.95 29.42
CA ILE A 794 -24.01 -19.95 30.47
C ILE A 794 -22.81 -19.10 30.05
N VAL A 795 -23.10 -17.83 29.77
CA VAL A 795 -22.12 -16.80 29.51
C VAL A 795 -21.82 -16.09 30.82
N LEU A 796 -20.56 -16.10 31.24
CA LEU A 796 -20.14 -15.40 32.46
C LEU A 796 -19.93 -13.92 32.18
N ARG A 797 -19.17 -13.61 31.13
CA ARG A 797 -18.83 -12.25 30.68
C ARG A 797 -18.53 -12.22 29.18
N GLY A 798 -18.48 -11.01 28.62
CA GLY A 798 -18.10 -10.77 27.24
C GLY A 798 -19.25 -10.79 26.25
N ILE A 799 -18.90 -10.51 25.00
CA ILE A 799 -19.84 -10.32 23.89
C ILE A 799 -19.89 -11.58 23.04
N ASN A 800 -21.09 -12.01 22.66
CA ASN A 800 -21.24 -13.19 21.80
C ASN A 800 -20.56 -12.95 20.43
N GLY A 801 -19.76 -13.92 19.99
CA GLY A 801 -19.06 -13.85 18.72
C GLY A 801 -17.67 -13.22 18.78
N ILE A 802 -17.15 -12.88 19.97
CA ILE A 802 -15.77 -12.43 20.18
C ILE A 802 -14.99 -13.47 20.99
N ASP A 803 -14.15 -14.28 20.33
CA ASP A 803 -13.46 -15.38 21.00
C ASP A 803 -12.25 -14.91 21.83
N ASN A 804 -11.41 -14.02 21.27
CA ASN A 804 -10.20 -13.50 21.92
C ASN A 804 -10.04 -12.02 21.62
N VAL A 805 -9.40 -11.29 22.54
CA VAL A 805 -9.13 -9.85 22.41
C VAL A 805 -7.68 -9.56 22.78
N ASN A 806 -6.93 -8.99 21.85
CA ASN A 806 -5.51 -8.70 22.03
C ASN A 806 -5.27 -7.19 22.04
N PRO A 807 -4.67 -6.63 23.11
CA PRO A 807 -4.25 -5.24 23.12
C PRO A 807 -3.04 -5.03 22.21
N ARG A 808 -3.14 -4.08 21.29
CA ARG A 808 -2.08 -3.67 20.36
C ARG A 808 -1.78 -2.19 20.51
N LYS A 809 -0.50 -1.86 20.52
CA LYS A 809 -0.01 -0.49 20.53
C LYS A 809 0.05 0.07 19.10
N LEU A 810 -0.80 1.05 18.79
CA LEU A 810 -0.70 1.89 17.60
C LEU A 810 0.38 2.96 17.82
N LYS A 811 1.39 2.92 16.95
CA LYS A 811 2.44 3.93 16.92
C LYS A 811 2.02 5.10 16.03
N ASN A 812 2.58 6.29 16.29
CA ASN A 812 2.44 7.49 15.44
C ASN A 812 1.02 8.10 15.36
N ASN A 813 0.17 7.91 16.37
CA ASN A 813 -1.06 8.68 16.48
C ASN A 813 -0.75 10.09 17.01
N VAL A 814 -1.46 11.09 16.55
CA VAL A 814 -1.14 12.49 16.83
C VAL A 814 -2.17 13.07 17.78
N SER A 815 -1.70 13.70 18.85
CA SER A 815 -2.53 14.45 19.79
C SER A 815 -2.05 15.90 19.87
N ARG A 816 -2.97 16.82 20.17
CA ARG A 816 -2.67 18.23 20.34
C ARG A 816 -2.14 18.45 21.76
N ASP A 817 -0.89 18.90 21.87
CA ASP A 817 -0.23 19.25 23.12
C ASP A 817 0.44 20.63 22.98
N GLU A 818 0.08 21.58 23.85
CA GLU A 818 0.64 22.96 23.89
C GLU A 818 0.74 23.68 22.51
N GLY A 819 -0.20 23.42 21.59
CA GLY A 819 -0.21 24.06 20.26
C GLY A 819 0.67 23.40 19.19
N LYS A 820 1.35 22.30 19.55
CA LYS A 820 2.01 21.37 18.64
C LYS A 820 1.22 20.06 18.56
N TYR A 821 1.35 19.39 17.43
CA TYR A 821 0.82 18.05 17.23
C TYR A 821 1.97 17.06 17.48
N VAL A 822 1.85 16.26 18.55
CA VAL A 822 2.90 15.34 19.00
C VAL A 822 2.42 13.91 18.80
N ALA A 823 3.32 13.07 18.29
CA ALA A 823 3.10 11.64 18.18
C ALA A 823 3.04 11.03 19.60
N LYS A 824 1.88 10.49 19.97
CA LYS A 824 1.67 9.68 21.17
C LYS A 824 1.26 8.29 20.73
N ASP A 825 1.82 7.29 21.41
CA ASP A 825 1.41 5.91 21.17
C ASP A 825 0.12 5.61 21.93
N VAL A 826 -0.77 4.85 21.28
CA VAL A 826 -2.12 4.60 21.78
C VAL A 826 -2.43 3.11 21.77
N TRP A 827 -3.16 2.61 22.76
CA TRP A 827 -3.62 1.23 22.83
C TRP A 827 -4.98 1.05 22.16
N VAL A 828 -5.08 -0.01 21.37
CA VAL A 828 -6.28 -0.42 20.65
C VAL A 828 -6.46 -1.92 20.84
N LEU A 829 -7.70 -2.39 20.88
CA LEU A 829 -8.00 -3.80 21.07
C LEU A 829 -8.36 -4.42 19.72
N ASP A 830 -7.64 -5.46 19.31
CA ASP A 830 -7.97 -6.24 18.11
C ASP A 830 -8.67 -7.54 18.55
N THR A 831 -9.85 -7.81 18.01
CA THR A 831 -10.64 -9.00 18.34
C THR A 831 -10.45 -10.13 17.32
N THR A 832 -10.67 -11.38 17.74
CA THR A 832 -10.98 -12.49 16.84
C THR A 832 -12.47 -12.78 16.92
N GLY A 833 -13.18 -12.65 15.80
CA GLY A 833 -14.63 -12.61 15.78
C GLY A 833 -15.19 -11.20 15.68
N SER A 834 -16.47 -11.09 15.30
CA SER A 834 -17.14 -9.84 14.98
C SER A 834 -18.55 -9.77 15.57
N ASN A 835 -18.81 -8.71 16.32
CA ASN A 835 -20.14 -8.27 16.73
C ASN A 835 -20.10 -6.76 17.02
N LEU A 836 -20.12 -5.95 15.97
CA LEU A 836 -19.92 -4.50 16.03
C LEU A 836 -21.04 -3.81 16.83
N MET A 837 -22.28 -4.28 16.71
CA MET A 837 -23.44 -3.62 17.31
C MET A 837 -23.38 -3.61 18.85
N GLU A 838 -23.04 -4.75 19.47
CA GLU A 838 -22.91 -4.84 20.93
C GLU A 838 -21.70 -4.06 21.46
N ILE A 839 -20.60 -4.05 20.71
CA ILE A 839 -19.37 -3.33 21.10
C ILE A 839 -19.59 -1.82 21.11
N LEU A 840 -20.27 -1.27 20.09
CA LEU A 840 -20.55 0.16 20.01
C LEU A 840 -21.46 0.65 21.15
N ALA A 841 -22.22 -0.25 21.79
CA ALA A 841 -23.08 0.07 22.93
C ALA A 841 -22.31 0.22 24.26
N MET A 842 -21.03 -0.15 24.32
CA MET A 842 -20.24 -0.17 25.56
C MET A 842 -19.67 1.22 25.90
N ASP A 843 -19.82 1.63 27.17
CA ASP A 843 -19.47 2.98 27.61
C ASP A 843 -17.96 3.30 27.58
N PHE A 844 -17.07 2.32 27.70
CA PHE A 844 -15.62 2.55 27.71
C PHE A 844 -14.99 2.55 26.31
N ILE A 845 -15.79 2.28 25.28
CA ILE A 845 -15.35 2.20 23.88
C ILE A 845 -15.63 3.53 23.18
N ASP A 846 -14.75 3.88 22.24
CA ASP A 846 -14.97 5.00 21.33
C ASP A 846 -15.78 4.55 20.11
N ALA A 847 -17.07 4.86 20.12
CA ALA A 847 -18.00 4.51 19.07
C ALA A 847 -17.70 5.20 17.72
N ASN A 848 -16.96 6.32 17.70
CA ASN A 848 -16.69 7.07 16.47
C ASN A 848 -15.51 6.49 15.68
N ARG A 849 -14.55 5.85 16.37
CA ARG A 849 -13.31 5.32 15.77
C ARG A 849 -13.31 3.81 15.59
N THR A 850 -14.17 3.08 16.30
CA THR A 850 -14.21 1.61 16.26
C THR A 850 -14.78 1.10 14.93
N TYR A 851 -14.13 0.11 14.31
CA TYR A 851 -14.56 -0.46 13.04
C TYR A 851 -14.30 -1.97 12.92
N SER A 852 -14.99 -2.62 11.99
CA SER A 852 -14.89 -4.05 11.66
C SER A 852 -14.20 -4.25 10.32
N ASN A 853 -13.58 -5.41 10.12
CA ASN A 853 -13.11 -5.85 8.80
C ASN A 853 -14.22 -6.55 7.98
N ASP A 854 -15.38 -6.83 8.59
CA ASP A 854 -16.54 -7.39 7.90
C ASP A 854 -17.38 -6.27 7.26
N ILE A 855 -17.23 -6.15 5.94
CA ILE A 855 -17.91 -5.15 5.12
C ILE A 855 -19.43 -5.31 5.19
N LYS A 856 -19.94 -6.55 5.31
CA LYS A 856 -21.38 -6.81 5.31
C LYS A 856 -22.00 -6.41 6.63
N GLU A 857 -21.34 -6.73 7.74
CA GLU A 857 -21.73 -6.28 9.08
C GLU A 857 -21.81 -4.75 9.16
N ILE A 858 -20.79 -4.06 8.62
CA ILE A 858 -20.76 -2.59 8.59
C ILE A 858 -21.89 -2.01 7.75
N PHE A 859 -22.18 -2.60 6.59
CA PHE A 859 -23.30 -2.16 5.77
C PHE A 859 -24.64 -2.29 6.52
N ASP A 860 -24.82 -3.36 7.30
CA ASP A 860 -26.05 -3.61 8.05
C ASP A 860 -26.17 -2.71 9.30
N VAL A 861 -25.05 -2.33 9.95
CA VAL A 861 -25.03 -1.49 11.17
C VAL A 861 -24.89 0.00 10.88
N LEU A 862 -23.92 0.41 10.06
CA LEU A 862 -23.53 1.81 9.82
C LEU A 862 -24.01 2.35 8.47
N GLY A 863 -24.36 1.47 7.52
CA GLY A 863 -24.88 1.84 6.20
C GLY A 863 -23.85 1.85 5.07
N ILE A 864 -24.30 2.27 3.87
CA ILE A 864 -23.57 2.09 2.61
C ILE A 864 -22.30 2.95 2.49
N GLU A 865 -22.32 4.20 2.97
CA GLU A 865 -21.15 5.09 2.92
C GLU A 865 -20.01 4.61 3.84
N ALA A 866 -20.37 4.10 5.02
CA ALA A 866 -19.41 3.47 5.92
C ALA A 866 -18.80 2.21 5.26
N ALA A 867 -19.64 1.40 4.60
CA ALA A 867 -19.17 0.23 3.86
C ALA A 867 -18.23 0.61 2.70
N ARG A 868 -18.52 1.68 1.94
CA ARG A 868 -17.65 2.23 0.88
C ARG A 868 -16.26 2.55 1.43
N GLN A 869 -16.19 3.26 2.55
CA GLN A 869 -14.93 3.64 3.16
C GLN A 869 -14.15 2.43 3.71
N ILE A 870 -14.83 1.43 4.26
CA ILE A 870 -14.17 0.22 4.76
C ILE A 870 -13.63 -0.64 3.61
N ILE A 871 -14.36 -0.76 2.49
CA ILE A 871 -13.84 -1.43 1.29
C ILE A 871 -12.52 -0.75 0.86
N TYR A 872 -12.49 0.59 0.83
CA TYR A 872 -11.28 1.34 0.51
C TYR A 872 -10.14 1.05 1.51
N ASN A 873 -10.41 1.15 2.82
CA ASN A 873 -9.41 0.95 3.86
C ASN A 873 -8.83 -0.48 3.83
N GLU A 874 -9.66 -1.50 3.65
CA GLU A 874 -9.26 -2.90 3.57
C GLU A 874 -8.42 -3.18 2.32
N PHE A 875 -8.81 -2.64 1.16
CA PHE A 875 -7.98 -2.73 -0.04
C PHE A 875 -6.64 -2.02 0.12
N PHE A 876 -6.65 -0.82 0.69
CA PHE A 876 -5.45 -0.03 0.92
C PHE A 876 -4.48 -0.75 1.88
N GLU A 877 -4.96 -1.30 3.00
CA GLU A 877 -4.13 -2.05 3.95
C GLU A 877 -3.47 -3.29 3.31
N VAL A 878 -4.21 -4.01 2.44
CA VAL A 878 -3.65 -5.18 1.72
C VAL A 878 -2.55 -4.78 0.74
N MET A 879 -2.71 -3.65 0.04
CA MET A 879 -1.74 -3.15 -0.94
C MET A 879 -0.51 -2.54 -0.27
N GLU A 880 -0.72 -1.71 0.77
CA GLU A 880 0.34 -1.05 1.54
C GLU A 880 1.26 -2.08 2.21
N PHE A 881 0.69 -3.17 2.76
CA PHE A 881 1.47 -4.26 3.35
C PHE A 881 2.49 -4.87 2.39
N SER A 882 2.19 -4.87 1.09
CA SER A 882 3.07 -5.42 0.06
C SER A 882 4.02 -4.39 -0.56
N GLY A 883 3.99 -3.15 -0.05
CA GLY A 883 4.80 -2.03 -0.54
C GLY A 883 4.39 -1.51 -1.91
N VAL A 884 3.18 -1.84 -2.39
CA VAL A 884 2.67 -1.38 -3.68
C VAL A 884 1.72 -0.21 -3.46
N TYR A 885 2.02 0.91 -4.08
CA TYR A 885 1.15 2.10 -4.07
C TYR A 885 0.24 2.08 -5.29
N ILE A 886 -1.05 2.32 -5.07
CA ILE A 886 -2.06 2.52 -6.11
C ILE A 886 -2.70 3.89 -5.83
N ASN A 887 -2.90 4.68 -6.88
CA ASN A 887 -3.55 5.98 -6.78
C ASN A 887 -5.00 5.83 -6.26
N TYR A 888 -5.39 6.73 -5.34
CA TYR A 888 -6.73 6.88 -4.79
C TYR A 888 -7.84 6.80 -5.86
N HIS A 889 -7.66 7.43 -7.02
CA HIS A 889 -8.67 7.51 -8.08
C HIS A 889 -9.21 6.14 -8.49
N HIS A 890 -8.30 5.17 -8.66
CA HIS A 890 -8.64 3.82 -9.13
C HIS A 890 -9.39 3.03 -8.06
N LEU A 891 -8.89 3.07 -6.82
CA LEU A 891 -9.52 2.39 -5.69
C LEU A 891 -10.88 3.02 -5.34
N SER A 892 -10.98 4.35 -5.35
CA SER A 892 -12.26 5.04 -5.12
C SER A 892 -13.28 4.67 -6.19
N LEU A 893 -12.89 4.66 -7.47
CA LEU A 893 -13.79 4.29 -8.55
C LEU A 893 -14.33 2.85 -8.40
N LEU A 894 -13.49 1.92 -7.96
CA LEU A 894 -13.91 0.56 -7.63
C LEU A 894 -14.93 0.54 -6.48
N CYS A 895 -14.64 1.25 -5.39
CA CYS A 895 -15.50 1.30 -4.21
C CYS A 895 -16.86 1.92 -4.53
N ASP A 896 -16.86 3.02 -5.28
CA ASP A 896 -18.07 3.72 -5.72
C ASP A 896 -18.88 2.84 -6.67
N ARG A 897 -18.22 2.11 -7.57
CA ARG A 897 -18.89 1.15 -8.43
C ARG A 897 -19.62 0.07 -7.64
N MET A 898 -18.99 -0.49 -6.61
CA MET A 898 -19.55 -1.53 -5.74
C MET A 898 -20.70 -1.01 -4.86
N THR A 899 -20.77 0.31 -4.61
CA THR A 899 -21.71 0.92 -3.65
C THR A 899 -22.72 1.88 -4.29
N SER A 900 -22.67 2.11 -5.60
CA SER A 900 -23.56 3.05 -6.32
C SER A 900 -25.05 2.67 -6.34
N THR A 901 -25.43 1.45 -5.97
CA THR A 901 -26.82 0.96 -5.96
C THR A 901 -27.36 0.85 -4.53
N LYS A 902 -28.68 0.66 -4.39
CA LYS A 902 -29.33 0.46 -3.08
C LYS A 902 -28.69 -0.66 -2.24
N GLY A 903 -28.22 -1.72 -2.90
CA GLY A 903 -27.41 -2.78 -2.28
C GLY A 903 -26.00 -2.77 -2.86
N MET A 904 -25.08 -3.44 -2.18
CA MET A 904 -23.72 -3.61 -2.68
C MET A 904 -23.67 -4.60 -3.85
N VAL A 905 -22.89 -4.27 -4.88
CA VAL A 905 -22.66 -5.12 -6.05
C VAL A 905 -21.28 -5.76 -5.93
N SER A 906 -21.23 -7.10 -5.93
CA SER A 906 -19.96 -7.82 -5.95
C SER A 906 -19.36 -7.85 -7.36
N ILE A 907 -18.04 -7.83 -7.45
CA ILE A 907 -17.30 -7.96 -8.72
C ILE A 907 -17.03 -9.44 -8.97
N PHE A 908 -18.13 -10.18 -9.00
CA PHE A 908 -18.22 -11.61 -9.23
C PHE A 908 -19.37 -11.88 -10.18
N ARG A 909 -19.42 -13.10 -10.73
CA ARG A 909 -20.51 -13.55 -11.61
C ARG A 909 -21.90 -13.19 -11.12
N SER A 910 -22.20 -13.48 -9.85
CA SER A 910 -23.51 -13.20 -9.28
C SER A 910 -23.85 -11.71 -9.21
N GLY A 911 -22.86 -10.84 -8.99
CA GLY A 911 -23.08 -9.38 -8.95
C GLY A 911 -23.24 -8.79 -10.34
N ILE A 912 -22.35 -9.13 -11.28
CA ILE A 912 -22.37 -8.60 -12.66
C ILE A 912 -23.64 -9.04 -13.42
N LEU A 913 -24.10 -10.29 -13.22
CA LEU A 913 -25.33 -10.78 -13.85
C LEU A 913 -26.59 -10.06 -13.35
N ASN A 914 -26.63 -9.72 -12.06
CA ASN A 914 -27.75 -9.01 -11.44
C ASN A 914 -27.76 -7.51 -11.73
N ASP A 915 -26.66 -6.98 -12.25
CA ASP A 915 -26.54 -5.56 -12.54
C ASP A 915 -27.19 -5.17 -13.87
N ASP A 916 -27.45 -3.89 -14.08
CA ASP A 916 -28.20 -3.41 -15.25
C ASP A 916 -27.28 -2.84 -16.36
N ILE A 917 -26.46 -3.72 -16.94
CA ILE A 917 -25.42 -3.37 -17.93
C ILE A 917 -25.88 -3.65 -19.38
N GLY A 918 -26.98 -4.40 -19.56
CA GLY A 918 -27.47 -4.85 -20.88
C GLY A 918 -27.14 -6.33 -21.17
N PRO A 919 -27.99 -7.04 -21.92
CA PRO A 919 -27.89 -8.49 -22.11
C PRO A 919 -26.64 -8.91 -22.90
N LEU A 920 -26.19 -8.14 -23.89
CA LEU A 920 -25.01 -8.50 -24.69
C LEU A 920 -23.73 -8.38 -23.88
N SER A 921 -23.57 -7.27 -23.15
CA SER A 921 -22.43 -7.08 -22.25
C SER A 921 -22.35 -8.19 -21.19
N LYS A 922 -23.49 -8.58 -20.59
CA LYS A 922 -23.56 -9.71 -19.65
C LYS A 922 -23.17 -11.03 -20.28
N ALA A 923 -23.64 -11.32 -21.49
CA ALA A 923 -23.36 -12.58 -22.18
C ALA A 923 -21.85 -12.78 -22.47
N THR A 924 -21.05 -11.71 -22.51
CA THR A 924 -19.59 -11.80 -22.67
C THR A 924 -18.85 -12.33 -21.44
N PHE A 925 -19.52 -12.48 -20.30
CA PHE A 925 -18.89 -12.82 -19.03
C PHE A 925 -19.47 -14.10 -18.41
N GLU A 926 -18.68 -15.19 -18.45
CA GLU A 926 -18.92 -16.51 -17.84
C GLU A 926 -20.16 -17.29 -18.30
N VAL A 927 -21.29 -16.63 -18.60
CA VAL A 927 -22.58 -17.28 -18.89
C VAL A 927 -23.24 -16.62 -20.09
N HIS A 928 -23.07 -17.22 -21.27
CA HIS A 928 -23.66 -16.66 -22.49
C HIS A 928 -25.11 -17.09 -22.71
N THR A 929 -25.42 -18.37 -22.51
CA THR A 929 -26.64 -19.02 -23.04
C THR A 929 -27.83 -18.70 -22.17
N GLU A 930 -27.69 -18.85 -20.86
CA GLU A 930 -28.75 -18.53 -19.90
C GLU A 930 -29.14 -17.05 -19.99
N VAL A 931 -28.15 -16.15 -20.07
CA VAL A 931 -28.39 -14.70 -20.20
C VAL A 931 -29.17 -14.38 -21.47
N LEU A 932 -28.79 -14.93 -22.62
CA LEU A 932 -29.48 -14.68 -23.88
C LEU A 932 -30.88 -15.31 -23.91
N LEU A 933 -31.04 -16.50 -23.33
CA LEU A 933 -32.35 -17.16 -23.21
C LEU A 933 -33.29 -16.34 -22.31
N ASP A 934 -32.82 -15.90 -21.15
CA ASP A 934 -33.60 -15.06 -20.24
C ASP A 934 -33.92 -13.71 -20.86
N ALA A 935 -32.96 -13.07 -21.52
CA ALA A 935 -33.18 -11.83 -22.27
C ALA A 935 -34.23 -12.00 -23.37
N SER A 936 -34.17 -13.11 -24.12
CA SER A 936 -35.16 -13.41 -25.16
C SER A 936 -36.55 -13.69 -24.59
N ARG A 937 -36.62 -14.33 -23.41
CA ARG A 937 -37.87 -14.64 -22.71
C ARG A 937 -38.56 -13.38 -22.20
N HIS A 938 -37.78 -12.42 -21.71
CA HIS A 938 -38.30 -11.17 -21.14
C HIS A 938 -38.33 -10.00 -22.14
N ALA A 939 -37.86 -10.21 -23.37
CA ALA A 939 -37.70 -9.19 -24.40
C ALA A 939 -36.84 -8.00 -23.93
N ASP A 940 -35.71 -8.30 -23.29
CA ASP A 940 -34.75 -7.29 -22.84
C ASP A 940 -34.18 -6.51 -24.02
N PHE A 941 -34.11 -5.19 -23.87
CA PHE A 941 -33.59 -4.28 -24.88
C PHE A 941 -32.16 -3.84 -24.55
N ASP A 942 -31.25 -3.94 -25.52
CA ASP A 942 -29.87 -3.46 -25.40
C ASP A 942 -29.69 -2.12 -26.15
N HIS A 943 -29.15 -1.12 -25.46
CA HIS A 943 -28.91 0.21 -26.02
C HIS A 943 -27.63 0.30 -26.86
N MET A 944 -26.80 -0.76 -26.92
CA MET A 944 -25.55 -0.78 -27.69
C MET A 944 -24.57 0.33 -27.33
N ARG A 945 -24.63 0.84 -26.09
CA ARG A 945 -23.69 1.86 -25.58
C ARG A 945 -22.48 1.27 -24.87
N GLY A 946 -22.58 0.02 -24.44
CA GLY A 946 -21.49 -0.68 -23.77
C GLY A 946 -20.30 -0.95 -24.70
N VAL A 947 -19.11 -1.09 -24.11
CA VAL A 947 -17.88 -1.38 -24.86
C VAL A 947 -17.99 -2.74 -25.53
N SER A 948 -18.31 -3.77 -24.76
CA SER A 948 -18.45 -5.14 -25.25
C SER A 948 -19.49 -5.29 -26.35
N ALA A 949 -20.64 -4.64 -26.21
CA ALA A 949 -21.72 -4.71 -27.20
C ALA A 949 -21.28 -4.12 -28.55
N ASN A 950 -20.62 -2.97 -28.56
CA ASN A 950 -20.11 -2.34 -29.77
C ASN A 950 -19.03 -3.17 -30.46
N VAL A 951 -18.11 -3.75 -29.67
CA VAL A 951 -17.06 -4.64 -30.19
C VAL A 951 -17.66 -5.89 -30.83
N MET A 952 -18.67 -6.51 -30.21
CA MET A 952 -19.35 -7.69 -30.77
C MET A 952 -20.04 -7.40 -32.12
N MET A 953 -20.61 -6.20 -32.28
CA MET A 953 -21.31 -5.81 -33.51
C MET A 953 -20.41 -5.15 -34.56
N GLY A 954 -19.11 -4.97 -34.27
CA GLY A 954 -18.16 -4.32 -35.17
C GLY A 954 -18.46 -2.85 -35.41
N GLN A 955 -19.02 -2.14 -34.42
CA GLN A 955 -19.39 -0.72 -34.52
C GLN A 955 -18.40 0.16 -33.76
N MET A 956 -18.24 1.41 -34.21
CA MET A 956 -17.48 2.42 -33.46
C MET A 956 -18.28 2.83 -32.22
N GLY A 957 -17.73 2.58 -31.03
CA GLY A 957 -18.41 2.89 -29.78
C GLY A 957 -18.29 4.36 -29.36
N VAL A 958 -19.17 4.78 -28.45
CA VAL A 958 -19.25 6.16 -27.94
C VAL A 958 -18.29 6.38 -26.75
N PHE A 959 -17.02 6.05 -26.95
CA PHE A 959 -15.97 6.14 -25.93
C PHE A 959 -14.62 6.52 -26.55
N GLY A 960 -13.72 7.09 -25.75
CA GLY A 960 -12.42 7.56 -26.21
C GLY A 960 -12.53 8.53 -27.39
N THR A 961 -11.83 8.25 -28.47
CA THR A 961 -11.85 9.03 -29.72
C THR A 961 -13.22 9.05 -30.40
N GLY A 962 -14.11 8.08 -30.11
CA GLY A 962 -15.49 8.02 -30.61
C GLY A 962 -16.53 8.69 -29.72
N CYS A 963 -16.14 9.36 -28.64
CA CYS A 963 -17.07 10.01 -27.71
C CYS A 963 -17.77 11.25 -28.31
N PHE A 964 -17.24 11.81 -29.39
CA PHE A 964 -17.80 12.96 -30.10
C PHE A 964 -17.90 12.68 -31.59
N GLN A 965 -18.65 13.54 -32.28
CA GLN A 965 -18.77 13.49 -33.74
C GLN A 965 -18.04 14.67 -34.35
N LEU A 966 -17.34 14.41 -35.45
CA LEU A 966 -16.71 15.44 -36.27
C LEU A 966 -17.70 15.89 -37.34
N VAL A 967 -17.92 17.20 -37.43
CA VAL A 967 -18.75 17.83 -38.47
C VAL A 967 -17.89 18.85 -39.19
N LEU A 968 -17.96 18.86 -40.52
CA LEU A 968 -17.24 19.81 -41.34
C LEU A 968 -17.88 21.19 -41.25
N ASP A 969 -17.07 22.19 -40.88
CA ASP A 969 -17.48 23.59 -40.89
C ASP A 969 -17.43 24.14 -42.32
N MET A 970 -18.60 24.20 -42.95
CA MET A 970 -18.76 24.66 -44.33
C MET A 970 -18.50 26.15 -44.51
N GLU A 971 -18.67 26.97 -43.46
CA GLU A 971 -18.42 28.42 -43.55
C GLU A 971 -16.91 28.65 -43.63
N LYS A 972 -16.18 28.04 -42.70
CA LYS A 972 -14.72 28.13 -42.68
C LYS A 972 -14.07 27.48 -43.92
N MET A 973 -14.68 26.44 -44.47
CA MET A 973 -14.21 25.84 -45.72
C MET A 973 -14.30 26.80 -46.91
N ARG A 974 -15.32 27.66 -46.97
CA ARG A 974 -15.46 28.66 -48.05
C ARG A 974 -14.41 29.77 -47.97
N ASP A 975 -13.92 30.05 -46.77
CA ASP A 975 -12.87 31.05 -46.53
C ASP A 975 -11.45 30.53 -46.87
N LEU A 976 -11.29 29.21 -47.05
CA LEU A 976 -10.02 28.62 -47.45
C LEU A 976 -9.87 28.72 -48.97
N GLU A 977 -8.75 29.26 -49.43
CA GLU A 977 -8.43 29.31 -50.86
C GLU A 977 -8.25 27.89 -51.44
N ASP A 978 -8.74 27.68 -52.67
CA ASP A 978 -8.52 26.46 -53.42
C ASP A 978 -7.01 26.25 -53.65
N GLN A 979 -6.40 25.34 -52.89
CA GLN A 979 -5.05 24.89 -53.20
C GLN A 979 -5.13 23.86 -54.33
N PRO A 980 -4.44 24.08 -55.48
CA PRO A 980 -4.36 23.06 -56.51
C PRO A 980 -3.57 21.88 -55.93
N VAL A 981 -4.27 20.81 -55.56
CA VAL A 981 -3.65 19.54 -55.22
C VAL A 981 -3.18 18.92 -56.53
N ASP A 982 -1.87 18.94 -56.76
CA ASP A 982 -1.25 18.24 -57.87
C ASP A 982 -1.38 16.73 -57.57
N THR A 983 -2.36 16.06 -58.18
CA THR A 983 -2.48 14.61 -58.09
C THR A 983 -1.37 13.98 -58.92
N THR A 984 -0.15 13.97 -58.38
CA THR A 984 0.99 13.32 -59.02
C THR A 984 0.83 11.82 -58.89
N ASP A 985 0.58 11.17 -60.02
CA ASP A 985 0.46 9.72 -60.19
C ASP A 985 1.71 9.02 -59.62
N SER A 986 1.55 8.10 -58.66
CA SER A 986 2.66 7.46 -57.92
C SER A 986 3.67 6.77 -58.83
N ASN A 987 3.21 6.30 -60.00
CA ASN A 987 4.06 5.70 -61.03
C ASN A 987 5.05 6.71 -61.63
N LYS A 988 4.66 7.98 -61.77
CA LYS A 988 5.54 9.03 -62.30
C LYS A 988 6.65 9.41 -61.33
N GLU A 989 6.42 9.35 -60.02
CA GLU A 989 7.48 9.57 -59.03
C GLU A 989 8.48 8.41 -58.98
N ILE A 990 7.98 7.17 -59.11
CA ILE A 990 8.84 5.98 -59.22
C ILE A 990 9.70 6.10 -60.48
N GLU A 991 9.13 6.45 -61.63
CA GLU A 991 9.90 6.71 -62.86
C GLU A 991 10.88 7.88 -62.72
N LYS A 992 10.55 8.94 -61.97
CA LYS A 992 11.46 10.08 -61.72
C LYS A 992 12.62 9.73 -60.79
N MET A 993 12.39 8.84 -59.83
CA MET A 993 13.40 8.33 -58.90
C MET A 993 14.37 7.36 -59.61
N PHE A 994 13.87 6.51 -60.51
CA PHE A 994 14.70 5.56 -61.26
C PHE A 994 15.31 6.15 -62.54
N GLY A 995 14.67 7.15 -63.17
CA GLY A 995 15.11 7.73 -64.44
C GLY A 995 16.43 8.51 -64.38
N LYS A 996 16.94 8.82 -63.18
CA LYS A 996 18.25 9.46 -62.99
C LYS A 996 19.44 8.50 -63.02
N MET A 997 19.22 7.18 -63.02
CA MET A 997 20.32 6.20 -63.06
C MET A 997 20.97 6.06 -64.46
N ASP A 998 20.33 6.57 -65.51
CA ASP A 998 20.80 6.47 -66.91
C ASP A 998 21.49 7.74 -67.43
N ASP A 999 21.59 8.80 -66.62
CA ASP A 999 22.27 10.04 -67.01
C ASP A 999 23.80 9.83 -67.05
N GLN A 1000 24.36 9.75 -68.27
CA GLN A 1000 25.80 9.51 -68.51
C GLN A 1000 26.72 10.64 -68.01
N THR A 1001 26.17 11.75 -67.53
CA THR A 1001 26.92 12.91 -67.04
C THR A 1001 27.10 12.91 -65.53
N ASP A 1002 26.40 12.04 -64.79
CA ASP A 1002 26.51 11.96 -63.35
C ASP A 1002 27.68 11.05 -62.92
N VAL A 1003 28.45 11.52 -61.94
CA VAL A 1003 29.62 10.84 -61.37
C VAL A 1003 29.20 9.52 -60.72
N CYS A 1004 27.93 9.42 -60.29
CA CYS A 1004 27.33 8.23 -59.69
C CYS A 1004 26.55 7.33 -60.66
N SER A 1005 26.72 7.49 -61.98
CA SER A 1005 26.07 6.64 -62.98
C SER A 1005 26.50 5.17 -62.88
N LYS A 1006 25.57 4.26 -63.20
CA LYS A 1006 25.72 2.80 -63.03
C LYS A 1006 26.97 2.23 -63.73
N ASN A 1007 27.34 2.80 -64.89
CA ASN A 1007 28.52 2.41 -65.67
C ASN A 1007 29.86 2.76 -64.99
N ASN A 1008 29.89 3.72 -64.05
CA ASN A 1008 31.11 4.14 -63.35
C ASN A 1008 31.33 3.43 -62.01
N ILE A 1009 30.30 2.76 -61.47
CA ILE A 1009 30.32 2.10 -60.14
C ILE A 1009 30.43 0.58 -60.28
N GLU A 1010 30.31 0.02 -61.49
CA GLU A 1010 30.31 -1.42 -61.72
C GLU A 1010 31.72 -2.03 -61.51
N ILE A 1011 31.89 -2.77 -60.41
CA ILE A 1011 33.10 -3.57 -60.16
C ILE A 1011 32.91 -4.92 -60.86
N ASN A 1012 33.61 -5.10 -61.98
CA ASN A 1012 33.63 -6.35 -62.75
C ASN A 1012 34.22 -7.49 -61.92
N ASN A 1013 33.37 -8.26 -61.26
CA ASN A 1013 33.72 -9.54 -60.63
C ASN A 1013 33.36 -10.69 -61.58
N ASN A 1014 34.25 -11.67 -61.70
CA ASN A 1014 34.15 -12.84 -62.62
C ASN A 1014 33.06 -13.87 -62.23
N LEU A 1015 31.90 -13.43 -61.73
CA LEU A 1015 30.74 -14.26 -61.41
C LEU A 1015 29.74 -14.39 -62.57
N ALA A 1016 30.04 -13.81 -63.73
CA ALA A 1016 29.23 -13.88 -64.96
C ALA A 1016 29.19 -15.25 -65.66
N ALA A 1017 29.45 -16.36 -64.94
CA ALA A 1017 29.39 -17.72 -65.48
C ALA A 1017 28.19 -18.54 -64.97
N ILE A 1018 27.31 -17.96 -64.15
CA ILE A 1018 26.06 -18.61 -63.75
C ILE A 1018 24.93 -17.99 -64.57
N LYS A 1019 24.50 -18.70 -65.62
CA LYS A 1019 23.26 -18.38 -66.33
C LYS A 1019 22.08 -18.75 -65.44
N PRO A 1020 21.16 -17.83 -65.09
CA PRO A 1020 19.87 -18.21 -64.56
C PRO A 1020 19.10 -18.92 -65.67
N VAL A 1021 18.60 -20.12 -65.39
CA VAL A 1021 17.66 -20.82 -66.27
C VAL A 1021 16.27 -20.33 -65.88
N ASP A 1022 15.59 -19.65 -66.80
CA ASP A 1022 14.16 -19.38 -66.72
C ASP A 1022 13.42 -20.72 -66.76
N ASN A 1023 12.88 -21.15 -65.62
CA ASN A 1023 11.86 -22.18 -65.55
C ASN A 1023 10.53 -21.50 -65.21
N ASP A 1024 9.87 -21.03 -66.27
CA ASP A 1024 8.54 -20.43 -66.25
C ASP A 1024 7.42 -21.48 -66.32
N GLU A 1025 7.59 -22.62 -65.63
CA GLU A 1025 6.55 -23.65 -65.47
C GLU A 1025 6.66 -24.29 -64.09
N CYS A 1026 6.01 -23.68 -63.10
CA CYS A 1026 5.50 -24.36 -61.90
C CYS A 1026 4.35 -23.54 -61.34
N THR A 1027 3.18 -23.68 -61.96
CA THR A 1027 1.89 -23.46 -61.31
C THR A 1027 1.67 -24.56 -60.27
N ASP A 1028 1.83 -24.25 -58.97
CA ASP A 1028 1.18 -24.97 -57.87
C ASP A 1028 1.41 -24.24 -56.54
N ASP A 1029 0.74 -23.10 -56.35
CA ASP A 1029 0.49 -22.53 -55.01
C ASP A 1029 -0.85 -23.07 -54.48
N ASN A 1030 -0.89 -24.37 -54.21
CA ASN A 1030 -1.82 -24.94 -53.23
C ASN A 1030 -1.14 -24.89 -51.85
N TYR A 1031 -1.08 -23.69 -51.26
CA TYR A 1031 -0.74 -23.52 -49.85
C TYR A 1031 -2.04 -23.35 -49.06
N ASP A 1032 -2.54 -24.46 -48.54
CA ASP A 1032 -3.68 -24.55 -47.63
C ASP A 1032 -3.27 -23.98 -46.26
N ILE A 1033 -3.85 -22.83 -45.87
CA ILE A 1033 -3.72 -22.29 -44.52
C ILE A 1033 -4.71 -23.05 -43.65
N GLY A 1034 -4.24 -24.15 -43.08
CA GLY A 1034 -4.97 -24.93 -42.09
C GLY A 1034 -5.36 -24.05 -40.89
N PHE A 1035 -6.67 -23.83 -40.79
CA PHE A 1035 -7.36 -23.43 -39.56
C PHE A 1035 -7.42 -24.57 -38.55
#